data_AF-A0A9P9K0R5-F1
#
_entry.id   AF-A0A9P9K0R5-F1
#
_cell.length_a   1.000
_cell.length_b   1.000
_cell.length_c   1.000
_cell.angle_alpha   90.00
_cell.angle_beta   90.00
_cell.angle_gamma   90.00
#
_symmetry.space_group_name_H-M   'P 1'
#
loop_
_entity.id
_entity.type
_entity.pdbx_description
1 polymer ?
#
loop_
_entity_poly.entity_id
_entity_poly.type
_entity_poly.pdbx_seq_one_letter_code
_entity_poly.pdbx_strand_id
1 'polypeptide(L)'
;MATKHFYLLGESPSTAREVELPPAVEFEELQNIVASHFAIVKPNGVGFVYDDRRLTAVSEVLDNDEPIAVSINGNSVRDVPGPAGIPYFGNYLEIYPDHLGNHQRLFEKYGPLFVTNSMGNRLYQTNSAELSNIFLAEDHYFTKDIVPGHPLHPIKNQEAGVFLADTDTEQWRLAHKFLPPALGPKAVRHYAPTMQRTVEQSFKVFDELDEKGEAWNVYQYMLKLGSQAVGKLVLGMDFAHFEEVDSPLHEMVLKIAENLELNKRVSSMGAWYAKMPFGDPKKVRDTMARIMEMMTESIARASKGQEDLELQDAALKAENVVDYFLRAKDNKGSKLPPSQFAPTLLVATAAGFTTTSSLLSWLIYSLVKYPGNQDRLLQELIDNDWDDNTQVTAETTSKLSFLDKFIKETQRLHNPSFQPGRTAKVDMILPGGYRLPKGAVVISALHHMHNNKDVWENPGRFDPDRWDTEQVKNRPPGSYIPFATGPRMCVGFNFALQEIKVFLPKLVYRYKFSLAQDGPIEYDPYFQLIRPNNFVNLLPRRQLGIALATLSASLLLVIIDQNGISVTLPTIAKDLNAEATISWAGTSSLIANTCFQMLYGRLSDVFGRKVVFVSAALLLCVADLLCSLSQNAIMFYVFRALAGIGGGGVQNLVNIIISDIVTLEQRGKIQGVVGGTVGLGNVIGPFIAAAIMQKSSWRAFFWLLTPLSFITAALAYFFLPSKPPTIGFWEGISKIDWVGSLVSGAGIVLLLIPISGGWEWKMAKLPMMPIDIYKNSSLAIMLAQNCLLGAVYQSYLYYVPLYLQNPHQYSAIKSAAVYTPLVAAQMIASIASGQYISRRLRYGEVIIFGFAIWTLHTSPAVITVILAIVGTGVGCIFQPTLIALQAHSPKSRRAVIISNRNFYRCIGGACGLAVSAAVLQAQLRATLPTEYKSLASSTYVLPEPMRKVPGVLDAYMSASHSVFILQVPLIGLCLLGTAFIRDRGLDPVKDT
;
A
#
# COMPACT_ATOMS: atom_id res chain seq x y z
N MET A 1 64.06 27.67 -7.47
CA MET A 1 62.91 26.80 -7.18
C MET A 1 63.26 26.02 -5.93
N ALA A 2 62.33 25.90 -4.99
CA ALA A 2 62.53 25.11 -3.78
C ALA A 2 61.74 23.81 -3.95
N THR A 3 62.37 22.68 -3.64
CA THR A 3 61.72 21.37 -3.70
C THR A 3 61.27 20.99 -2.31
N LYS A 4 59.99 20.63 -2.14
CA LYS A 4 59.45 20.16 -0.86
C LYS A 4 58.68 18.86 -1.02
N HIS A 5 58.64 18.09 0.07
CA HIS A 5 57.98 16.79 0.11
C HIS A 5 56.68 16.91 0.90
N PHE A 6 55.57 16.48 0.29
CA PHE A 6 54.26 16.50 0.92
C PHE A 6 53.65 15.11 0.94
N TYR A 7 52.90 14.74 1.97
CA TYR A 7 52.12 13.51 2.02
C TYR A 7 50.71 13.80 2.56
N LEU A 8 49.74 12.92 2.32
CA LEU A 8 48.38 13.14 2.82
C LEU A 8 48.30 12.78 4.30
N LEU A 9 47.73 13.68 5.12
CA LEU A 9 47.54 13.43 6.55
C LEU A 9 46.66 12.19 6.75
N GLY A 10 47.15 11.18 7.47
CA GLY A 10 46.53 9.85 7.61
C GLY A 10 47.24 8.75 6.83
N GLU A 11 48.15 9.11 5.92
CA GLU A 11 49.09 8.18 5.29
C GLU A 11 50.47 8.21 5.96
N SER A 12 51.29 7.22 5.64
CA SER A 12 52.70 7.18 6.06
C SER A 12 53.51 8.29 5.37
N PRO A 13 54.44 8.97 6.06
CA PRO A 13 55.36 9.92 5.43
C PRO A 13 56.15 9.34 4.25
N SER A 14 56.29 8.02 4.18
CA SER A 14 56.90 7.32 3.03
C SER A 14 56.11 7.45 1.72
N THR A 15 54.86 7.93 1.74
CA THR A 15 54.06 8.21 0.53
C THR A 15 54.28 9.63 0.00
N ALA A 16 55.22 10.37 0.59
CA ALA A 16 55.47 11.75 0.22
C ALA A 16 55.86 11.89 -1.26
N ARG A 17 55.32 12.94 -1.88
CA ARG A 17 55.58 13.32 -3.26
C ARG A 17 56.43 14.58 -3.27
N GLU A 18 57.42 14.58 -4.15
CA GLU A 18 58.23 15.75 -4.45
C GLU A 18 57.38 16.77 -5.22
N VAL A 19 57.41 18.03 -4.77
CA VAL A 19 56.68 19.15 -5.36
C VAL A 19 57.65 20.33 -5.53
N GLU A 20 57.81 20.78 -6.78
CA GLU A 20 58.61 21.95 -7.11
C GLU A 20 57.81 23.23 -6.87
N LEU A 21 58.39 24.17 -6.12
CA LEU A 21 57.79 25.45 -5.80
C LEU A 21 58.51 26.60 -6.51
N PRO A 22 57.77 27.59 -7.05
CA PRO A 22 58.36 28.77 -7.65
C PRO A 22 59.10 29.64 -6.60
N PRO A 23 60.05 30.49 -7.01
CA PRO A 23 60.90 31.25 -6.09
C PRO A 23 60.17 32.21 -5.15
N ALA A 24 58.99 32.70 -5.55
CA ALA A 24 58.10 33.51 -4.75
C ALA A 24 56.69 32.93 -4.92
N VAL A 25 56.24 32.15 -3.93
CA VAL A 25 54.92 31.51 -3.94
C VAL A 25 54.05 32.11 -2.84
N GLU A 26 52.86 32.57 -3.19
CA GLU A 26 51.86 32.99 -2.20
C GLU A 26 51.17 31.76 -1.59
N PHE A 27 50.59 31.90 -0.39
CA PHE A 27 50.00 30.75 0.31
C PHE A 27 48.87 30.08 -0.50
N GLU A 28 48.04 30.87 -1.18
CA GLU A 28 46.98 30.36 -2.05
C GLU A 28 47.54 29.63 -3.28
N GLU A 29 48.63 30.13 -3.87
CA GLU A 29 49.31 29.48 -4.99
C GLU A 29 49.95 28.16 -4.56
N LEU A 30 50.56 28.13 -3.37
CA LEU A 30 51.07 26.90 -2.76
C LEU A 30 49.95 25.87 -2.57
N GLN A 31 48.79 26.28 -2.05
CA GLN A 31 47.61 25.41 -1.93
C GLN A 31 47.17 24.85 -3.29
N ASN A 32 47.16 25.67 -4.34
CA ASN A 32 46.81 25.24 -5.70
C ASN A 32 47.82 24.23 -6.28
N ILE A 33 49.12 24.50 -6.14
CA ILE A 33 50.19 23.60 -6.61
C ILE A 33 50.05 22.24 -5.91
N VAL A 34 49.96 22.23 -4.58
CA VAL A 34 49.83 20.98 -3.81
C VAL A 34 48.51 20.27 -4.16
N ALA A 35 47.40 21.00 -4.29
CA ALA A 35 46.12 20.41 -4.66
C ALA A 35 46.18 19.67 -6.01
N SER A 36 46.85 20.25 -7.01
CA SER A 36 47.03 19.60 -8.31
C SER A 36 47.84 18.30 -8.25
N HIS A 37 48.88 18.24 -7.41
CA HIS A 37 49.73 17.05 -7.25
C HIS A 37 49.00 15.88 -6.57
N PHE A 38 47.99 16.17 -5.76
CA PHE A 38 47.19 15.17 -5.03
C PHE A 38 45.76 15.00 -5.56
N ALA A 39 45.40 15.63 -6.68
CA ALA A 39 44.03 15.64 -7.23
C ALA A 39 42.97 16.05 -6.18
N ILE A 40 43.27 17.10 -5.42
CA ILE A 40 42.37 17.69 -4.42
C ILE A 40 41.43 18.65 -5.14
N VAL A 41 40.13 18.40 -5.05
CA VAL A 41 39.12 19.12 -5.85
C VAL A 41 39.00 20.60 -5.48
N LYS A 42 39.17 20.93 -4.18
CA LYS A 42 39.11 22.30 -3.67
C LYS A 42 40.44 22.70 -3.01
N PRO A 43 41.28 23.48 -3.71
CA PRO A 43 42.59 23.89 -3.18
C PRO A 43 42.53 24.69 -1.89
N ASN A 44 41.55 25.57 -1.74
CA ASN A 44 41.39 26.40 -0.53
C ASN A 44 41.19 25.59 0.76
N GLY A 45 40.81 24.32 0.67
CA GLY A 45 40.72 23.41 1.81
C GLY A 45 42.05 22.81 2.26
N VAL A 46 43.13 22.98 1.49
CA VAL A 46 44.45 22.41 1.77
C VAL A 46 45.09 23.09 2.98
N GLY A 47 45.46 22.32 3.99
CA GLY A 47 46.20 22.80 5.15
C GLY A 47 47.48 21.99 5.35
N PHE A 48 48.55 22.65 5.80
CA PHE A 48 49.85 22.03 6.02
C PHE A 48 50.05 21.77 7.51
N VAL A 49 50.47 20.55 7.87
CA VAL A 49 50.66 20.10 9.25
C VAL A 49 52.04 19.46 9.37
N TYR A 50 52.77 19.85 10.41
CA TYR A 50 54.05 19.25 10.78
C TYR A 50 54.14 19.20 12.31
N ASP A 51 54.55 18.06 12.86
CA ASP A 51 54.66 17.82 14.32
C ASP A 51 53.39 18.24 15.08
N ASP A 52 52.22 17.80 14.59
CA ASP A 52 50.88 18.16 15.09
C ASP A 52 50.54 19.67 15.13
N ARG A 53 51.40 20.52 14.57
CA ARG A 53 51.18 21.96 14.42
C ARG A 53 50.77 22.31 12.99
N ARG A 54 49.74 23.15 12.87
CA ARG A 54 49.32 23.73 11.59
C ARG A 54 50.26 24.84 11.16
N LEU A 55 50.76 24.76 9.93
CA LEU A 55 51.55 25.80 9.30
C LEU A 55 50.62 26.81 8.62
N THR A 56 50.87 28.09 8.83
CA THR A 56 49.99 29.21 8.43
C THR A 56 50.67 30.21 7.50
N ALA A 57 51.99 30.15 7.36
CA ALA A 57 52.76 30.99 6.45
C ALA A 57 53.59 30.13 5.49
N VAL A 58 53.84 30.66 4.29
CA VAL A 58 54.70 29.99 3.29
C VAL A 58 56.12 29.80 3.82
N SER A 59 56.65 30.75 4.58
CA SER A 59 57.97 30.62 5.21
C SER A 59 58.07 29.38 6.10
N GLU A 60 57.04 29.08 6.90
CA GLU A 60 57.02 27.88 7.76
C GLU A 60 57.07 26.57 6.95
N VAL A 61 56.55 26.57 5.72
CA VAL A 61 56.61 25.43 4.79
C VAL A 61 57.99 25.36 4.11
N LEU A 62 58.56 26.50 3.75
CA LEU A 62 59.86 26.58 3.09
C LEU A 62 61.04 26.30 4.03
N ASP A 63 60.92 26.63 5.31
CA ASP A 63 61.97 26.43 6.32
C ASP A 63 62.04 24.97 6.81
N ASN A 64 61.07 24.13 6.45
CA ASN A 64 60.98 22.75 6.91
C ASN A 64 61.47 21.76 5.85
N ASP A 65 62.53 21.01 6.15
CA ASP A 65 63.15 20.08 5.19
C ASP A 65 62.60 18.65 5.27
N GLU A 66 61.78 18.35 6.28
CA GLU A 66 61.11 17.06 6.41
C GLU A 66 59.77 17.02 5.64
N PRO A 67 59.23 15.82 5.33
CA PRO A 67 57.93 15.70 4.69
C PRO A 67 56.80 16.35 5.49
N ILE A 68 55.97 17.14 4.83
CA ILE A 68 54.87 17.91 5.43
C ILE A 68 53.54 17.21 5.16
N ALA A 69 52.71 17.05 6.19
CA ALA A 69 51.39 16.44 6.05
C ALA A 69 50.38 17.43 5.47
N VAL A 70 49.54 16.95 4.56
CA VAL A 70 48.48 17.71 3.88
C VAL A 70 47.13 17.28 4.44
N SER A 71 46.49 18.19 5.17
CA SER A 71 45.13 18.05 5.70
C SER A 71 44.11 18.71 4.75
N ILE A 72 42.86 18.25 4.80
CA ILE A 72 41.76 18.78 3.97
C ILE A 72 40.64 19.29 4.88
N ASN A 73 40.43 20.60 4.89
CA ASN A 73 39.55 21.30 5.83
C ASN A 73 39.88 20.94 7.29
N GLY A 74 41.17 20.71 7.60
CA GLY A 74 41.64 20.27 8.92
C GLY A 74 41.44 18.79 9.23
N ASN A 75 40.93 17.98 8.30
CA ASN A 75 40.73 16.54 8.49
C ASN A 75 41.84 15.72 7.81
N SER A 76 42.09 14.52 8.34
CA SER A 76 42.86 13.49 7.66
C SER A 76 42.10 12.93 6.44
N VAL A 77 42.86 12.50 5.43
CA VAL A 77 42.33 11.85 4.24
C VAL A 77 41.94 10.41 4.58
N ARG A 78 40.71 10.03 4.26
CA ARG A 78 40.12 8.72 4.58
C ARG A 78 39.18 8.26 3.49
N ASP A 79 38.90 6.95 3.46
CA ASP A 79 37.84 6.42 2.60
C ASP A 79 36.46 6.90 3.03
N VAL A 80 35.53 6.97 2.07
CA VAL A 80 34.13 7.30 2.36
C VAL A 80 33.54 6.24 3.31
N PRO A 81 32.95 6.65 4.45
CA PRO A 81 32.38 5.72 5.41
C PRO A 81 31.10 5.05 4.89
N GLY A 82 30.75 3.89 5.43
CA GLY A 82 29.54 3.16 5.05
C GLY A 82 29.22 1.99 5.96
N PRO A 83 27.98 1.46 5.91
CA PRO A 83 27.61 0.28 6.68
C PRO A 83 28.33 -0.98 6.22
N ALA A 84 28.68 -1.84 7.18
CA ALA A 84 29.22 -3.16 6.89
C ALA A 84 28.16 -4.00 6.15
N GLY A 85 28.55 -4.57 5.01
CA GLY A 85 27.66 -5.39 4.19
C GLY A 85 27.62 -6.84 4.65
N ILE A 86 26.51 -7.53 4.38
CA ILE A 86 26.38 -8.98 4.50
C ILE A 86 27.15 -9.62 3.34
N PRO A 87 27.87 -10.76 3.52
CA PRO A 87 28.51 -11.46 2.41
C PRO A 87 27.55 -11.68 1.23
N TYR A 88 28.04 -11.44 0.00
CA TYR A 88 27.30 -11.50 -1.28
C TYR A 88 26.16 -10.48 -1.48
N PHE A 89 25.39 -10.16 -0.44
CA PHE A 89 24.26 -9.21 -0.53
C PHE A 89 24.67 -7.75 -0.33
N GLY A 90 25.78 -7.53 0.38
CA GLY A 90 26.18 -6.22 0.86
C GLY A 90 25.10 -5.58 1.74
N ASN A 91 24.71 -4.36 1.44
CA ASN A 91 23.71 -3.56 2.15
C ASN A 91 22.31 -3.64 1.48
N TYR A 92 22.09 -4.53 0.52
CA TYR A 92 20.82 -4.60 -0.23
C TYR A 92 19.61 -4.72 0.70
N LEU A 93 19.67 -5.63 1.70
CA LEU A 93 18.61 -5.85 2.69
C LEU A 93 18.49 -4.73 3.73
N GLU A 94 19.51 -3.88 3.87
CA GLU A 94 19.49 -2.71 4.74
C GLU A 94 18.88 -1.49 4.05
N ILE A 95 18.92 -1.45 2.71
CA ILE A 95 18.40 -0.35 1.90
C ILE A 95 16.97 -0.62 1.47
N TYR A 96 16.68 -1.82 0.97
CA TYR A 96 15.37 -2.17 0.42
C TYR A 96 14.49 -2.91 1.44
N PRO A 97 13.17 -2.69 1.42
CA PRO A 97 12.42 -1.94 0.42
C PRO A 97 12.38 -0.41 0.62
N ASP A 98 12.52 0.12 1.83
CA ASP A 98 12.40 1.57 2.10
C ASP A 98 13.72 2.34 1.87
N HIS A 99 14.16 2.44 0.61
CA HIS A 99 15.44 3.08 0.30
C HIS A 99 15.52 4.55 0.72
N LEU A 100 14.41 5.30 0.72
CA LEU A 100 14.40 6.70 1.16
C LEU A 100 14.60 6.80 2.67
N GLY A 101 13.80 6.10 3.47
CA GLY A 101 13.93 6.10 4.93
C GLY A 101 15.27 5.56 5.38
N ASN A 102 15.75 4.48 4.74
CA ASN A 102 17.05 3.88 5.07
C ASN A 102 18.23 4.78 4.68
N HIS A 103 18.19 5.48 3.55
CA HIS A 103 19.24 6.47 3.22
C HIS A 103 19.24 7.64 4.20
N GLN A 104 18.08 8.12 4.66
CA GLN A 104 18.00 9.18 5.67
C GLN A 104 18.73 8.75 6.96
N ARG A 105 18.47 7.54 7.46
CA ARG A 105 19.16 6.97 8.61
C ARG A 105 20.68 6.88 8.41
N LEU A 106 21.12 6.54 7.19
CA LEU A 106 22.54 6.45 6.86
C LEU A 106 23.21 7.84 6.81
N PHE A 107 22.54 8.87 6.28
CA PHE A 107 23.03 10.25 6.35
C PHE A 107 23.16 10.74 7.79
N GLU A 108 22.18 10.44 8.64
CA GLU A 108 22.23 10.80 10.07
C GLU A 108 23.39 10.11 10.81
N LYS A 109 23.78 8.91 10.38
CA LYS A 109 24.86 8.14 11.01
C LYS A 109 26.26 8.47 10.48
N TYR A 110 26.41 8.57 9.16
CA TYR A 110 27.72 8.68 8.49
C TYR A 110 28.05 10.09 8.02
N GLY A 111 27.10 11.03 8.12
CA GLY A 111 27.28 12.42 7.73
C GLY A 111 26.97 12.66 6.24
N PRO A 112 27.58 13.69 5.63
CA PRO A 112 27.11 14.24 4.35
C PRO A 112 27.40 13.38 3.12
N LEU A 113 28.26 12.37 3.25
CA LEU A 113 28.67 11.47 2.18
C LEU A 113 28.89 10.07 2.75
N PHE A 114 28.21 9.07 2.18
CA PHE A 114 28.43 7.67 2.53
C PHE A 114 28.48 6.78 1.30
N VAL A 115 28.99 5.56 1.47
CA VAL A 115 29.01 4.52 0.45
C VAL A 115 28.21 3.30 0.89
N THR A 116 27.49 2.70 -0.05
CA THR A 116 26.84 1.39 0.14
C THR A 116 27.32 0.43 -0.93
N ASN A 117 27.28 -0.86 -0.63
CA ASN A 117 27.55 -1.92 -1.58
C ASN A 117 26.30 -2.78 -1.70
N SER A 118 25.58 -2.73 -2.82
CA SER A 118 24.41 -3.60 -3.04
C SER A 118 24.77 -4.65 -4.08
N MET A 119 24.86 -5.91 -3.67
CA MET A 119 25.15 -7.04 -4.58
C MET A 119 26.43 -6.86 -5.43
N GLY A 120 27.45 -6.20 -4.89
CA GLY A 120 28.71 -5.91 -5.58
C GLY A 120 28.79 -4.52 -6.24
N ASN A 121 27.68 -3.79 -6.34
CA ASN A 121 27.66 -2.43 -6.87
C ASN A 121 27.88 -1.42 -5.74
N ARG A 122 29.00 -0.67 -5.80
CA ARG A 122 29.27 0.43 -4.87
C ARG A 122 28.62 1.73 -5.34
N LEU A 123 27.76 2.30 -4.51
CA LEU A 123 27.07 3.55 -4.77
C LEU A 123 27.35 4.55 -3.66
N TYR A 124 27.80 5.73 -4.03
CA TYR A 124 28.08 6.84 -3.11
C TYR A 124 26.89 7.79 -3.11
N GLN A 125 26.50 8.29 -1.95
CA GLN A 125 25.32 9.12 -1.75
C GLN A 125 25.70 10.39 -0.99
N THR A 126 25.30 11.55 -1.48
CA THR A 126 25.49 12.84 -0.79
C THR A 126 24.16 13.55 -0.52
N ASN A 127 24.05 14.19 0.64
CA ASN A 127 23.00 15.17 0.94
C ASN A 127 23.57 16.61 1.14
N SER A 128 24.84 16.82 0.83
CA SER A 128 25.53 18.11 0.90
C SER A 128 25.40 18.87 -0.42
N ALA A 129 24.93 20.12 -0.35
CA ALA A 129 24.86 21.02 -1.51
C ALA A 129 26.24 21.33 -2.10
N GLU A 130 27.26 21.49 -1.25
CA GLU A 130 28.64 21.74 -1.69
C GLU A 130 29.19 20.59 -2.54
N LEU A 131 29.06 19.35 -2.05
CA LEU A 131 29.53 18.17 -2.77
C LEU A 131 28.72 17.94 -4.04
N SER A 132 27.39 18.13 -4.00
CA SER A 132 26.55 18.00 -5.19
C SER A 132 26.91 19.00 -6.29
N ASN A 133 27.28 20.24 -5.95
CA ASN A 133 27.74 21.21 -6.93
C ASN A 133 29.04 20.76 -7.62
N ILE A 134 29.95 20.12 -6.88
CA ILE A 134 31.17 19.50 -7.45
C ILE A 134 30.79 18.37 -8.41
N PHE A 135 29.93 17.45 -7.97
CA PHE A 135 29.59 16.27 -8.76
C PHE A 135 28.86 16.64 -10.07
N LEU A 136 27.99 17.65 -10.02
CA LEU A 136 27.16 18.05 -11.15
C LEU A 136 27.85 19.06 -12.10
N ALA A 137 29.10 19.45 -11.85
CA ALA A 137 29.82 20.47 -12.61
C ALA A 137 30.14 20.06 -14.07
N GLU A 138 30.27 18.76 -14.36
CA GLU A 138 30.75 18.22 -15.66
C GLU A 138 32.12 18.81 -16.07
N ASP A 139 33.17 18.38 -15.39
CA ASP A 139 34.53 18.95 -15.51
C ASP A 139 35.62 17.86 -15.66
N HIS A 140 36.85 18.18 -15.25
CA HIS A 140 37.95 17.22 -15.25
C HIS A 140 37.73 16.07 -14.25
N TYR A 141 37.01 16.31 -13.16
CA TYR A 141 36.78 15.35 -12.09
C TYR A 141 35.54 14.49 -12.32
N PHE A 142 34.44 15.09 -12.79
CA PHE A 142 33.16 14.38 -12.94
C PHE A 142 32.57 14.49 -14.34
N THR A 143 31.91 13.42 -14.76
CA THR A 143 31.09 13.39 -15.98
C THR A 143 29.86 12.53 -15.73
N LYS A 144 28.82 12.73 -16.53
CA LYS A 144 27.76 11.73 -16.66
C LYS A 144 28.21 10.62 -17.62
N ASP A 145 28.80 9.58 -17.04
CA ASP A 145 29.13 8.31 -17.71
C ASP A 145 28.34 7.16 -17.08
N ILE A 146 27.58 6.43 -17.89
CA ILE A 146 26.72 5.32 -17.44
C ILE A 146 27.53 4.02 -17.50
N VAL A 147 28.29 3.75 -16.43
CA VAL A 147 29.13 2.54 -16.25
C VAL A 147 28.33 1.33 -15.70
N PRO A 148 28.87 0.09 -15.70
CA PRO A 148 28.18 -1.13 -15.22
C PRO A 148 27.64 -1.17 -13.78
N GLY A 149 27.78 -0.11 -12.98
CA GLY A 149 27.12 0.06 -11.65
C GLY A 149 26.16 1.24 -11.57
N HIS A 150 25.96 1.98 -12.67
CA HIS A 150 25.09 3.15 -12.71
C HIS A 150 23.60 2.75 -12.75
N PRO A 151 22.69 3.43 -12.02
CA PRO A 151 21.26 3.07 -11.96
C PRO A 151 20.48 3.07 -13.30
N LEU A 152 21.07 3.66 -14.34
CA LEU A 152 20.50 3.74 -15.68
C LEU A 152 21.18 2.80 -16.69
N HIS A 153 22.18 2.00 -16.26
CA HIS A 153 22.93 1.12 -17.15
C HIS A 153 22.07 0.08 -17.88
N PRO A 154 21.06 -0.58 -17.25
CA PRO A 154 20.26 -1.59 -17.96
C PRO A 154 19.43 -1.04 -19.13
N ILE A 155 19.10 0.24 -19.11
CA ILE A 155 18.39 0.94 -20.20
C ILE A 155 19.31 1.89 -20.98
N LYS A 156 20.64 1.77 -20.82
CA LYS A 156 21.59 2.60 -21.55
C LYS A 156 21.38 2.43 -23.05
N ASN A 157 21.21 3.56 -23.73
CA ASN A 157 21.16 3.64 -25.18
C ASN A 157 22.03 4.83 -25.61
N GLN A 158 23.19 4.57 -26.21
CA GLN A 158 24.12 5.63 -26.64
C GLN A 158 23.52 6.53 -27.73
N GLU A 159 22.55 6.05 -28.50
CA GLU A 159 21.86 6.84 -29.51
C GLU A 159 20.83 7.80 -28.89
N ALA A 160 20.38 7.55 -27.66
CA ALA A 160 19.37 8.37 -26.97
C ALA A 160 19.96 9.65 -26.32
N GLY A 161 21.15 10.05 -26.76
CA GLY A 161 21.76 11.38 -26.61
C GLY A 161 21.56 12.03 -25.24
N VAL A 162 20.57 12.91 -25.13
CA VAL A 162 20.44 13.91 -24.06
C VAL A 162 20.39 13.33 -22.62
N PHE A 163 19.75 12.17 -22.41
CA PHE A 163 19.60 11.58 -21.07
C PHE A 163 20.39 10.30 -20.85
N LEU A 164 20.49 9.42 -21.85
CA LEU A 164 21.07 8.08 -21.70
C LEU A 164 22.45 7.91 -22.35
N ALA A 165 22.94 8.93 -23.07
CA ALA A 165 24.32 8.92 -23.57
C ALA A 165 25.28 9.65 -22.62
N ASP A 166 26.53 9.21 -22.69
CA ASP A 166 27.63 9.78 -21.92
C ASP A 166 27.98 11.18 -22.46
N THR A 167 28.41 12.12 -21.61
CA THR A 167 28.58 13.54 -22.00
C THR A 167 29.54 13.73 -23.18
N ASP A 168 30.58 12.90 -23.27
CA ASP A 168 31.64 13.07 -24.27
C ASP A 168 31.30 12.50 -25.66
N THR A 169 30.14 11.90 -25.85
CA THR A 169 29.73 11.29 -27.12
C THR A 169 29.18 12.32 -28.12
N GLU A 170 29.33 12.02 -29.42
CA GLU A 170 28.76 12.85 -30.49
C GLU A 170 27.24 12.89 -30.43
N GLN A 171 26.60 11.76 -30.10
CA GLN A 171 25.16 11.61 -29.97
C GLN A 171 24.59 12.55 -28.89
N TRP A 172 25.28 12.68 -27.75
CA TRP A 172 24.88 13.67 -26.74
C TRP A 172 25.01 15.10 -27.27
N ARG A 173 26.14 15.46 -27.91
CA ARG A 173 26.34 16.81 -28.47
C ARG A 173 25.28 17.18 -29.50
N LEU A 174 24.92 16.26 -30.40
CA LEU A 174 23.88 16.46 -31.40
C LEU A 174 22.50 16.63 -30.75
N ALA A 175 22.08 15.69 -29.90
CA ALA A 175 20.78 15.79 -29.23
C ALA A 175 20.68 17.05 -28.35
N HIS A 176 21.74 17.40 -27.62
CA HIS A 176 21.82 18.59 -26.78
C HIS A 176 21.91 19.90 -27.59
N LYS A 177 22.31 19.85 -28.86
CA LYS A 177 22.25 21.02 -29.75
C LYS A 177 20.84 21.25 -30.28
N PHE A 178 20.17 20.20 -30.75
CA PHE A 178 18.91 20.33 -31.48
C PHE A 178 17.67 20.31 -30.57
N LEU A 179 17.65 19.56 -29.47
CA LEU A 179 16.46 19.44 -28.63
C LEU A 179 16.14 20.68 -27.75
N PRO A 180 17.11 21.32 -27.04
CA PRO A 180 16.78 22.41 -26.13
C PRO A 180 16.06 23.62 -26.75
N PRO A 181 16.34 24.06 -28.00
CA PRO A 181 15.58 25.16 -28.61
C PRO A 181 14.07 24.88 -28.70
N ALA A 182 13.66 23.64 -28.97
CA ALA A 182 12.25 23.23 -29.00
C ALA A 182 11.60 23.21 -27.60
N LEU A 183 12.40 23.14 -26.54
CA LEU A 183 11.95 23.16 -25.15
C LEU A 183 12.31 24.46 -24.42
N GLY A 184 12.75 25.47 -25.18
CA GLY A 184 13.12 26.78 -24.65
C GLY A 184 11.89 27.60 -24.22
N PRO A 185 12.07 28.66 -23.42
CA PRO A 185 10.95 29.44 -22.86
C PRO A 185 9.96 29.98 -23.91
N LYS A 186 10.45 30.43 -25.08
CA LYS A 186 9.58 30.94 -26.16
C LYS A 186 8.78 29.83 -26.84
N ALA A 187 9.42 28.67 -27.11
CA ALA A 187 8.77 27.52 -27.72
C ALA A 187 7.71 26.91 -26.80
N VAL A 188 8.02 26.78 -25.51
CA VAL A 188 7.07 26.29 -24.50
C VAL A 188 5.85 27.21 -24.37
N ARG A 189 6.01 28.53 -24.47
CA ARG A 189 4.88 29.47 -24.53
C ARG A 189 4.01 29.26 -25.78
N HIS A 190 4.63 28.96 -26.92
CA HIS A 190 3.90 28.60 -28.14
C HIS A 190 3.05 27.33 -27.96
N TYR A 191 3.50 26.37 -27.15
CA TYR A 191 2.77 25.14 -26.83
C TYR A 191 1.66 25.28 -25.77
N ALA A 192 1.64 26.38 -25.00
CA ALA A 192 0.70 26.56 -23.89
C ALA A 192 -0.79 26.42 -24.28
N PRO A 193 -1.29 26.92 -25.44
CA PRO A 193 -2.67 26.70 -25.85
C PRO A 193 -3.02 25.22 -26.09
N THR A 194 -2.06 24.41 -26.54
CA THR A 194 -2.25 22.96 -26.72
C THR A 194 -2.24 22.24 -25.37
N MET A 195 -1.39 22.66 -24.43
CA MET A 195 -1.45 22.20 -23.03
C MET A 195 -2.83 22.49 -22.44
N GLN A 196 -3.32 23.73 -22.57
CA GLN A 196 -4.63 24.12 -22.04
C GLN A 196 -5.77 23.28 -22.61
N ARG A 197 -5.83 23.12 -23.94
CA ARG A 197 -6.83 22.25 -24.58
C ARG A 197 -6.75 20.81 -24.06
N THR A 198 -5.55 20.31 -23.74
CA THR A 198 -5.38 18.95 -23.24
C THR A 198 -5.96 18.76 -21.83
N VAL A 199 -5.79 19.73 -20.92
CA VAL A 199 -6.44 19.66 -19.60
C VAL A 199 -7.95 19.87 -19.71
N GLU A 200 -8.41 20.74 -20.61
CA GLU A 200 -9.85 20.95 -20.83
C GLU A 200 -10.54 19.69 -21.40
N GLN A 201 -9.86 18.92 -22.25
CA GLN A 201 -10.35 17.61 -22.71
C GLN A 201 -10.55 16.60 -21.55
N SER A 202 -9.75 16.71 -20.48
CA SER A 202 -9.93 15.85 -19.31
C SER A 202 -11.19 16.18 -18.50
N PHE A 203 -11.79 17.37 -18.70
CA PHE A 203 -12.96 17.79 -17.93
C PHE A 203 -14.15 16.88 -18.15
N LYS A 204 -14.39 16.41 -19.38
CA LYS A 204 -15.47 15.43 -19.66
C LYS A 204 -15.43 14.25 -18.68
N VAL A 205 -14.24 13.69 -18.48
CA VAL A 205 -14.02 12.53 -17.60
C VAL A 205 -14.06 12.91 -16.13
N PHE A 206 -13.46 14.03 -15.74
CA PHE A 206 -13.48 14.48 -14.34
C PHE A 206 -14.86 14.97 -13.89
N ASP A 207 -15.64 15.61 -14.77
CA ASP A 207 -17.04 15.97 -14.57
C ASP A 207 -17.87 14.70 -14.37
N GLU A 208 -17.71 13.68 -15.22
CA GLU A 208 -18.41 12.40 -15.06
C GLU A 208 -18.03 11.70 -13.73
N LEU A 209 -16.75 11.72 -13.35
CA LEU A 209 -16.28 11.19 -12.08
C LEU A 209 -16.86 11.96 -10.89
N ASP A 210 -16.94 13.29 -10.96
CA ASP A 210 -17.50 14.14 -9.91
C ASP A 210 -19.02 14.01 -9.80
N GLU A 211 -19.74 13.95 -10.93
CA GLU A 211 -21.18 13.68 -10.99
C GLU A 211 -21.53 12.31 -10.39
N LYS A 212 -20.72 11.29 -10.71
CA LYS A 212 -20.83 9.96 -10.09
C LYS A 212 -20.39 9.98 -8.63
N GLY A 213 -19.57 10.96 -8.24
CA GLY A 213 -18.88 11.16 -6.97
C GLY A 213 -17.80 10.11 -6.68
N GLU A 214 -17.28 9.46 -7.72
CA GLU A 214 -16.47 8.25 -7.63
C GLU A 214 -15.02 8.50 -7.20
N ALA A 215 -14.51 7.49 -6.48
CA ALA A 215 -13.15 7.49 -6.02
C ALA A 215 -12.18 7.06 -7.10
N TRP A 216 -11.18 7.88 -7.40
CA TRP A 216 -10.18 7.55 -8.42
C TRP A 216 -8.75 7.74 -7.94
N ASN A 217 -7.86 6.90 -8.48
CA ASN A 217 -6.43 6.96 -8.20
C ASN A 217 -5.79 8.15 -8.93
N VAL A 218 -5.24 9.10 -8.20
CA VAL A 218 -4.76 10.34 -8.78
C VAL A 218 -3.61 10.10 -9.75
N TYR A 219 -2.66 9.23 -9.41
CA TYR A 219 -1.52 8.95 -10.27
C TYR A 219 -1.95 8.39 -11.63
N GLN A 220 -2.97 7.52 -11.69
CA GLN A 220 -3.45 6.95 -12.95
C GLN A 220 -3.95 8.04 -13.91
N TYR A 221 -4.72 9.01 -13.41
CA TYR A 221 -5.26 10.08 -14.25
C TYR A 221 -4.23 11.18 -14.54
N MET A 222 -3.31 11.45 -13.62
CA MET A 222 -2.19 12.35 -13.90
C MET A 222 -1.22 11.72 -14.91
N LEU A 223 -1.06 10.39 -14.90
CA LEU A 223 -0.33 9.64 -15.93
C LEU A 223 -1.01 9.77 -17.29
N LYS A 224 -2.34 9.59 -17.36
CA LYS A 224 -3.14 9.87 -18.57
C LYS A 224 -2.94 11.30 -19.06
N LEU A 225 -3.05 12.30 -18.17
CA LEU A 225 -2.94 13.72 -18.51
C LEU A 225 -1.55 14.10 -19.03
N GLY A 226 -0.49 13.76 -18.29
CA GLY A 226 0.88 14.05 -18.70
C GLY A 226 1.26 13.33 -19.99
N SER A 227 0.85 12.06 -20.16
CA SER A 227 1.19 11.31 -21.37
C SER A 227 0.38 11.75 -22.59
N GLN A 228 -0.87 12.16 -22.41
CA GLN A 228 -1.69 12.78 -23.46
C GLN A 228 -1.06 14.09 -23.94
N ALA A 229 -0.64 14.96 -23.02
CA ALA A 229 -0.02 16.24 -23.34
C ALA A 229 1.31 16.04 -24.09
N VAL A 230 2.17 15.18 -23.57
CA VAL A 230 3.45 14.84 -24.19
C VAL A 230 3.26 14.12 -25.53
N GLY A 231 2.28 13.23 -25.66
CA GLY A 231 1.92 12.59 -26.93
C GLY A 231 1.61 13.63 -28.01
N LYS A 232 0.80 14.64 -27.69
CA LYS A 232 0.46 15.72 -28.61
C LYS A 232 1.63 16.62 -28.93
N LEU A 233 2.35 17.07 -27.89
CA LEU A 233 3.37 18.11 -28.01
C LEU A 233 4.71 17.60 -28.51
N VAL A 234 5.07 16.35 -28.20
CA VAL A 234 6.32 15.74 -28.64
C VAL A 234 6.10 14.94 -29.91
N LEU A 235 5.10 14.05 -29.94
CA LEU A 235 4.91 13.09 -31.02
C LEU A 235 3.86 13.50 -32.06
N GLY A 236 3.07 14.55 -31.81
CA GLY A 236 1.93 14.91 -32.67
C GLY A 236 0.79 13.89 -32.62
N MET A 237 0.70 13.10 -31.55
CA MET A 237 -0.28 12.02 -31.40
C MET A 237 -1.32 12.31 -30.32
N ASP A 238 -2.58 12.03 -30.63
CA ASP A 238 -3.64 11.95 -29.62
C ASP A 238 -3.74 10.50 -29.11
N PHE A 239 -3.45 10.28 -27.83
CA PHE A 239 -3.54 8.96 -27.20
C PHE A 239 -4.97 8.60 -26.73
N ALA A 240 -5.94 9.51 -26.88
CA ALA A 240 -7.35 9.30 -26.56
C ALA A 240 -7.60 8.87 -25.10
N HIS A 241 -6.77 9.32 -24.15
CA HIS A 241 -6.85 8.89 -22.75
C HIS A 241 -8.09 9.39 -21.98
N PHE A 242 -8.81 10.38 -22.52
CA PHE A 242 -9.95 11.04 -21.89
C PHE A 242 -11.23 10.99 -22.76
N GLU A 243 -11.35 10.01 -23.65
CA GLU A 243 -12.61 9.80 -24.39
C GLU A 243 -13.72 9.32 -23.44
N GLU A 244 -13.37 8.43 -22.50
CA GLU A 244 -14.25 7.87 -21.48
C GLU A 244 -13.46 7.67 -20.18
N VAL A 245 -14.16 7.51 -19.05
CA VAL A 245 -13.55 7.25 -17.73
C VAL A 245 -12.58 6.06 -17.78
N ASP A 246 -13.03 4.96 -18.40
CA ASP A 246 -12.30 3.70 -18.48
C ASP A 246 -11.38 3.59 -19.71
N SER A 247 -11.14 4.68 -20.45
CA SER A 247 -10.20 4.66 -21.59
C SER A 247 -8.85 4.07 -21.18
N PRO A 248 -8.34 3.05 -21.89
CA PRO A 248 -7.07 2.42 -21.52
C PRO A 248 -5.89 3.37 -21.76
N LEU A 249 -4.78 3.14 -21.05
CA LEU A 249 -3.52 3.79 -21.38
C LEU A 249 -3.01 3.26 -22.73
N HIS A 250 -2.47 4.15 -23.56
CA HIS A 250 -1.84 3.80 -24.82
C HIS A 250 -0.66 2.83 -24.61
N GLU A 251 -0.47 1.87 -25.52
CA GLU A 251 0.54 0.80 -25.40
C GLU A 251 1.95 1.36 -25.14
N MET A 252 2.34 2.42 -25.85
CA MET A 252 3.63 3.09 -25.67
C MET A 252 3.85 3.58 -24.22
N VAL A 253 2.82 4.14 -23.59
CA VAL A 253 2.89 4.65 -22.22
C VAL A 253 3.05 3.51 -21.24
N LEU A 254 2.28 2.43 -21.42
CA LEU A 254 2.39 1.21 -20.61
C LEU A 254 3.79 0.59 -20.72
N LYS A 255 4.32 0.45 -21.94
CA LYS A 255 5.64 -0.15 -22.17
C LYS A 255 6.76 0.68 -21.60
N ILE A 256 6.70 2.01 -21.71
CA ILE A 256 7.68 2.91 -21.10
C ILE A 256 7.65 2.78 -19.56
N ALA A 257 6.46 2.79 -18.95
CA ALA A 257 6.33 2.62 -17.50
C ALA A 257 6.85 1.24 -17.03
N GLU A 258 6.49 0.17 -17.74
CA GLU A 258 6.98 -1.19 -17.49
C GLU A 258 8.52 -1.26 -17.59
N ASN A 259 9.10 -0.63 -18.61
CA ASN A 259 10.55 -0.63 -18.82
C ASN A 259 11.30 0.08 -17.69
N LEU A 260 10.76 1.19 -17.16
CA LEU A 260 11.34 1.91 -16.03
C LEU A 260 11.27 1.11 -14.71
N GLU A 261 10.16 0.43 -14.45
CA GLU A 261 10.02 -0.48 -13.29
C GLU A 261 11.02 -1.63 -13.38
N LEU A 262 11.07 -2.30 -14.54
CA LEU A 262 12.01 -3.39 -14.78
C LEU A 262 13.47 -2.91 -14.68
N ASN A 263 13.79 -1.72 -15.20
CA ASN A 263 15.13 -1.13 -15.07
C ASN A 263 15.54 -0.98 -13.61
N LYS A 264 14.67 -0.44 -12.76
CA LYS A 264 14.98 -0.24 -11.35
C LYS A 264 15.14 -1.57 -10.62
N ARG A 265 14.32 -2.58 -10.93
CA ARG A 265 14.51 -3.95 -10.40
C ARG A 265 15.86 -4.52 -10.80
N VAL A 266 16.21 -4.47 -12.08
CA VAL A 266 17.47 -5.01 -12.60
C VAL A 266 18.68 -4.26 -12.03
N SER A 267 18.63 -2.92 -11.98
CA SER A 267 19.74 -2.08 -11.46
C SER A 267 19.89 -2.13 -9.94
N SER A 268 18.84 -2.48 -9.19
CA SER A 268 18.93 -2.73 -7.75
C SER A 268 19.71 -4.02 -7.41
N MET A 269 19.86 -4.91 -8.39
CA MET A 269 20.65 -6.13 -8.31
C MET A 269 22.10 -5.87 -8.78
N GLY A 270 22.99 -6.85 -8.59
CA GLY A 270 24.37 -6.74 -9.04
C GLY A 270 24.50 -6.69 -10.57
N ALA A 271 25.58 -6.09 -11.09
CA ALA A 271 25.83 -5.94 -12.53
C ALA A 271 25.75 -7.26 -13.34
N TRP A 272 26.03 -8.40 -12.69
CA TRP A 272 25.91 -9.73 -13.28
C TRP A 272 24.46 -10.08 -13.67
N TYR A 273 23.46 -9.62 -12.90
CA TYR A 273 22.06 -9.95 -13.10
C TYR A 273 21.55 -9.38 -14.42
N ALA A 274 21.97 -8.15 -14.78
CA ALA A 274 21.61 -7.50 -16.04
C ALA A 274 22.04 -8.31 -17.29
N LYS A 275 23.03 -9.20 -17.17
CA LYS A 275 23.53 -10.03 -18.28
C LYS A 275 22.72 -11.32 -18.50
N MET A 276 21.77 -11.64 -17.63
CA MET A 276 21.00 -12.87 -17.74
C MET A 276 20.14 -12.88 -19.02
N PRO A 277 20.07 -14.00 -19.75
CA PRO A 277 19.31 -14.09 -21.00
C PRO A 277 17.81 -14.30 -20.79
N PHE A 278 17.35 -14.45 -19.54
CA PHE A 278 15.95 -14.68 -19.16
C PHE A 278 15.55 -13.78 -17.98
N GLY A 279 14.26 -13.80 -17.61
CA GLY A 279 13.73 -12.99 -16.50
C GLY A 279 13.60 -11.50 -16.84
N ASP A 280 13.66 -10.66 -15.80
CA ASP A 280 13.50 -9.21 -15.93
C ASP A 280 14.51 -8.56 -16.91
N PRO A 281 15.80 -8.95 -16.95
CA PRO A 281 16.75 -8.40 -17.93
C PRO A 281 16.37 -8.64 -19.39
N LYS A 282 15.81 -9.83 -19.71
CA LYS A 282 15.27 -10.09 -21.06
C LYS A 282 14.06 -9.19 -21.34
N LYS A 283 13.14 -9.08 -20.38
CA LYS A 283 11.96 -8.22 -20.51
C LYS A 283 12.32 -6.74 -20.72
N VAL A 284 13.37 -6.21 -20.07
CA VAL A 284 13.86 -4.85 -20.32
C VAL A 284 14.25 -4.67 -21.79
N ARG A 285 14.98 -5.64 -22.37
CA ARG A 285 15.40 -5.59 -23.79
C ARG A 285 14.21 -5.69 -24.74
N ASP A 286 13.32 -6.66 -24.50
CA ASP A 286 12.13 -6.91 -25.32
C ASP A 286 11.19 -5.70 -25.32
N THR A 287 10.94 -5.11 -24.14
CA THR A 287 10.10 -3.91 -23.99
C THR A 287 10.73 -2.69 -24.66
N MET A 288 12.04 -2.48 -24.52
CA MET A 288 12.74 -1.39 -25.19
C MET A 288 12.66 -1.51 -26.72
N ALA A 289 12.83 -2.71 -27.28
CA ALA A 289 12.69 -2.95 -28.72
C ALA A 289 11.30 -2.56 -29.24
N ARG A 290 10.24 -2.97 -28.53
CA ARG A 290 8.85 -2.61 -28.88
C ARG A 290 8.60 -1.11 -28.79
N ILE A 291 9.15 -0.43 -27.80
CA ILE A 291 9.04 1.03 -27.66
C ILE A 291 9.70 1.74 -28.86
N MET A 292 10.89 1.31 -29.25
CA MET A 292 11.61 1.89 -30.38
C MET A 292 10.90 1.67 -31.72
N GLU A 293 10.27 0.50 -31.91
CA GLU A 293 9.42 0.20 -33.06
C GLU A 293 8.25 1.20 -33.14
N MET A 294 7.46 1.33 -32.07
CA MET A 294 6.33 2.27 -32.01
C MET A 294 6.77 3.72 -32.21
N MET A 295 7.93 4.12 -31.69
CA MET A 295 8.49 5.46 -31.89
C MET A 295 8.82 5.71 -33.37
N THR A 296 9.41 4.73 -34.05
CA THR A 296 9.74 4.82 -35.48
C THR A 296 8.48 4.90 -36.33
N GLU A 297 7.45 4.11 -36.02
CA GLU A 297 6.14 4.19 -36.68
C GLU A 297 5.50 5.57 -36.51
N SER A 298 5.60 6.16 -35.30
CA SER A 298 5.04 7.47 -34.99
C SER A 298 5.70 8.57 -35.80
N ILE A 299 7.04 8.55 -35.92
CA ILE A 299 7.81 9.49 -36.75
C ILE A 299 7.44 9.35 -38.23
N ALA A 300 7.26 8.11 -38.71
CA ALA A 300 6.90 7.86 -40.11
C ALA A 300 5.49 8.40 -40.47
N ARG A 301 4.57 8.42 -39.51
CA ARG A 301 3.20 8.94 -39.69
C ARG A 301 3.08 10.45 -39.52
N ALA A 302 4.06 11.12 -38.91
CA ALA A 302 3.99 12.54 -38.63
C ALA A 302 3.94 13.38 -39.92
N SER A 303 3.07 14.40 -39.91
CA SER A 303 2.97 15.39 -40.98
C SER A 303 4.27 16.19 -41.08
N LYS A 304 4.71 16.47 -42.32
CA LYS A 304 5.91 17.26 -42.59
C LYS A 304 5.53 18.69 -42.93
N GLY A 305 6.03 19.67 -42.16
CA GLY A 305 6.16 21.02 -42.69
C GLY A 305 7.08 21.06 -43.91
N GLN A 306 6.77 21.90 -44.89
CA GLN A 306 7.47 21.92 -46.19
C GLN A 306 8.76 22.78 -46.20
N GLU A 307 9.01 23.60 -45.18
CA GLU A 307 10.10 24.59 -45.17
C GLU A 307 11.17 24.28 -44.11
N ASP A 308 12.44 24.39 -44.51
CA ASP A 308 13.62 24.27 -43.64
C ASP A 308 13.97 25.59 -42.97
N LEU A 309 13.92 25.61 -41.64
CA LEU A 309 14.01 26.81 -40.80
C LEU A 309 15.19 26.73 -39.83
N GLU A 310 15.78 27.89 -39.50
CA GLU A 310 16.76 27.98 -38.41
C GLU A 310 16.15 27.50 -37.09
N LEU A 311 16.97 26.93 -36.19
CA LEU A 311 16.52 26.31 -34.93
C LEU A 311 15.47 27.13 -34.19
N GLN A 312 15.70 28.43 -33.99
CA GLN A 312 14.81 29.25 -33.19
C GLN A 312 13.47 29.54 -33.89
N ASP A 313 13.48 29.69 -35.21
CA ASP A 313 12.27 29.95 -36.00
C ASP A 313 11.44 28.67 -36.17
N ALA A 314 12.13 27.53 -36.38
CA ALA A 314 11.50 26.21 -36.38
C ALA A 314 10.74 25.97 -35.06
N ALA A 315 11.37 26.28 -33.92
CA ALA A 315 10.77 26.08 -32.60
C ALA A 315 9.52 26.94 -32.33
N LEU A 316 9.32 28.03 -33.08
CA LEU A 316 8.18 28.93 -32.94
C LEU A 316 7.06 28.68 -33.97
N LYS A 317 7.34 27.88 -35.01
CA LYS A 317 6.40 27.56 -36.08
C LYS A 317 5.98 26.09 -36.10
N ALA A 318 6.72 25.23 -35.42
CA ALA A 318 6.45 23.79 -35.39
C ALA A 318 5.27 23.48 -34.46
N GLU A 319 4.38 22.59 -34.92
CA GLU A 319 3.20 22.19 -34.13
C GLU A 319 3.58 21.28 -32.94
N ASN A 320 4.66 20.51 -33.10
CA ASN A 320 5.18 19.55 -32.13
C ASN A 320 6.69 19.32 -32.35
N VAL A 321 7.34 18.56 -31.46
CA VAL A 321 8.80 18.32 -31.52
C VAL A 321 9.22 17.48 -32.74
N VAL A 322 8.38 16.54 -33.22
CA VAL A 322 8.67 15.79 -34.46
C VAL A 322 8.72 16.74 -35.66
N ASP A 323 7.71 17.59 -35.82
CA ASP A 323 7.66 18.61 -36.88
C ASP A 323 8.84 19.59 -36.78
N TYR A 324 9.21 19.97 -35.55
CA TYR A 324 10.42 20.77 -35.31
C TYR A 324 11.68 20.08 -35.85
N PHE A 325 11.93 18.80 -35.50
CA PHE A 325 13.13 18.09 -35.98
C PHE A 325 13.16 17.91 -37.50
N LEU A 326 12.00 17.83 -38.14
CA LEU A 326 11.91 17.75 -39.59
C LEU A 326 12.33 19.06 -40.28
N ARG A 327 12.02 20.22 -39.68
CA ARG A 327 12.30 21.56 -40.24
C ARG A 327 13.65 22.15 -39.81
N ALA A 328 14.09 21.85 -38.59
CA ALA A 328 15.17 22.58 -37.92
C ALA A 328 16.55 22.29 -38.53
N LYS A 329 17.24 23.36 -38.95
CA LYS A 329 18.66 23.35 -39.33
C LYS A 329 19.46 24.25 -38.42
N ASP A 330 20.74 23.92 -38.23
CA ASP A 330 21.70 24.80 -37.58
C ASP A 330 22.23 25.88 -38.52
N ASN A 331 23.06 26.79 -37.99
CA ASN A 331 23.70 27.87 -38.73
C ASN A 331 24.64 27.42 -39.87
N LYS A 332 24.96 26.12 -39.96
CA LYS A 332 25.75 25.52 -41.05
C LYS A 332 24.86 24.77 -42.04
N GLY A 333 23.54 24.85 -41.90
CA GLY A 333 22.56 24.12 -42.71
C GLY A 333 22.46 22.62 -42.36
N SER A 334 23.09 22.16 -41.28
CA SER A 334 23.04 20.76 -40.86
C SER A 334 21.79 20.49 -40.02
N LYS A 335 21.19 19.31 -40.19
CA LYS A 335 20.05 18.83 -39.41
C LYS A 335 20.47 17.75 -38.41
N LEU A 336 19.58 17.46 -37.45
CA LEU A 336 19.71 16.25 -36.64
C LEU A 336 19.65 15.03 -37.59
N PRO A 337 20.56 14.05 -37.49
CA PRO A 337 20.50 12.87 -38.34
C PRO A 337 19.21 12.07 -38.08
N PRO A 338 18.55 11.52 -39.12
CA PRO A 338 17.32 10.73 -38.95
C PRO A 338 17.45 9.55 -37.97
N SER A 339 18.64 8.93 -37.89
CA SER A 339 18.94 7.86 -36.93
C SER A 339 18.84 8.32 -35.47
N GLN A 340 18.99 9.62 -35.18
CA GLN A 340 18.91 10.19 -33.85
C GLN A 340 17.50 10.66 -33.46
N PHE A 341 16.53 10.61 -34.37
CA PHE A 341 15.17 11.09 -34.11
C PHE A 341 14.48 10.23 -33.04
N ALA A 342 14.29 8.93 -33.31
CA ALA A 342 13.57 8.03 -32.41
C ALA A 342 14.21 7.95 -31.01
N PRO A 343 15.54 7.78 -30.85
CA PRO A 343 16.15 7.76 -29.53
C PRO A 343 16.01 9.07 -28.75
N THR A 344 16.10 10.23 -29.42
CA THR A 344 15.95 11.55 -28.77
C THR A 344 14.50 11.80 -28.37
N LEU A 345 13.55 11.48 -29.24
CA LEU A 345 12.10 11.61 -28.99
C LEU A 345 11.62 10.67 -27.91
N LEU A 346 12.17 9.45 -27.83
CA LEU A 346 11.88 8.51 -26.74
C LEU A 346 12.21 9.12 -25.38
N VAL A 347 13.39 9.72 -25.25
CA VAL A 347 13.78 10.36 -23.99
C VAL A 347 12.88 11.54 -23.67
N ALA A 348 12.61 12.42 -24.64
CA ALA A 348 11.70 13.56 -24.43
C ALA A 348 10.30 13.09 -24.02
N THR A 349 9.80 12.01 -24.63
CA THR A 349 8.50 11.41 -24.33
C THR A 349 8.49 10.79 -22.93
N ALA A 350 9.37 9.81 -22.69
CA ALA A 350 9.39 9.05 -21.45
C ALA A 350 9.69 9.93 -20.22
N ALA A 351 10.72 10.79 -20.30
CA ALA A 351 11.07 11.67 -19.20
C ALA A 351 10.02 12.77 -18.98
N GLY A 352 9.41 13.27 -20.07
CA GLY A 352 8.38 14.31 -20.02
C GLY A 352 7.16 13.87 -19.21
N PHE A 353 6.48 12.80 -19.63
CA PHE A 353 5.22 12.47 -18.98
C PHE A 353 5.41 11.82 -17.60
N THR A 354 6.40 10.94 -17.43
CA THR A 354 6.53 10.20 -16.16
C THR A 354 6.84 11.11 -14.99
N THR A 355 7.69 12.13 -15.19
CA THR A 355 8.05 13.09 -14.15
C THR A 355 6.95 14.11 -13.89
N THR A 356 6.35 14.69 -14.95
CA THR A 356 5.25 15.66 -14.81
C THR A 356 4.03 15.01 -14.14
N SER A 357 3.62 13.80 -14.56
CA SER A 357 2.49 13.09 -13.95
C SER A 357 2.70 12.80 -12.47
N SER A 358 3.93 12.45 -12.08
CA SER A 358 4.27 12.25 -10.68
C SER A 358 4.22 13.56 -9.88
N LEU A 359 4.73 14.65 -10.44
CA LEU A 359 4.69 15.97 -9.80
C LEU A 359 3.25 16.48 -9.65
N LEU A 360 2.42 16.37 -10.68
CA LEU A 360 0.99 16.69 -10.60
C LEU A 360 0.28 15.90 -9.50
N SER A 361 0.62 14.62 -9.36
CA SER A 361 0.09 13.79 -8.28
C SER A 361 0.50 14.30 -6.90
N TRP A 362 1.75 14.72 -6.73
CA TRP A 362 2.25 15.31 -5.48
C TRP A 362 1.68 16.70 -5.20
N LEU A 363 1.38 17.49 -6.24
CA LEU A 363 0.71 18.77 -6.12
C LEU A 363 -0.72 18.59 -5.61
N ILE A 364 -1.51 17.70 -6.24
CA ILE A 364 -2.86 17.38 -5.78
C ILE A 364 -2.83 16.79 -4.37
N TYR A 365 -1.86 15.91 -4.06
CA TYR A 365 -1.65 15.39 -2.71
C TYR A 365 -1.41 16.53 -1.71
N SER A 366 -0.56 17.50 -2.06
CA SER A 366 -0.22 18.61 -1.17
C SER A 366 -1.40 19.56 -0.94
N LEU A 367 -2.27 19.73 -1.94
CA LEU A 367 -3.51 20.51 -1.81
C LEU A 367 -4.47 19.91 -0.76
N VAL A 368 -4.57 18.58 -0.72
CA VAL A 368 -5.51 17.89 0.18
C VAL A 368 -4.90 17.47 1.51
N LYS A 369 -3.59 17.21 1.56
CA LYS A 369 -2.92 16.76 2.79
C LYS A 369 -2.59 17.91 3.73
N TYR A 370 -2.26 19.08 3.17
CA TYR A 370 -1.87 20.26 3.95
C TYR A 370 -3.00 21.29 3.89
N PRO A 371 -3.84 21.39 4.95
CA PRO A 371 -5.06 22.20 4.93
C PRO A 371 -4.82 23.66 4.58
N GLY A 372 -5.80 24.29 3.95
CA GLY A 372 -5.80 25.71 3.59
C GLY A 372 -5.07 26.04 2.28
N ASN A 373 -4.15 25.19 1.79
CA ASN A 373 -3.41 25.50 0.56
C ASN A 373 -4.30 25.50 -0.69
N GLN A 374 -5.29 24.61 -0.77
CA GLN A 374 -6.26 24.60 -1.87
C GLN A 374 -7.12 25.86 -1.89
N ASP A 375 -7.63 26.28 -0.74
CA ASP A 375 -8.45 27.49 -0.64
C ASP A 375 -7.61 28.74 -0.94
N ARG A 376 -6.35 28.79 -0.50
CA ARG A 376 -5.40 29.87 -0.84
C ARG A 376 -5.09 29.94 -2.33
N LEU A 377 -4.89 28.79 -2.98
CA LEU A 377 -4.66 28.76 -4.43
C LEU A 377 -5.89 29.21 -5.18
N LEU A 378 -7.09 28.71 -4.82
CA LEU A 378 -8.34 29.16 -5.42
C LEU A 378 -8.56 30.67 -5.22
N GLN A 379 -8.30 31.19 -4.02
CA GLN A 379 -8.41 32.62 -3.74
C GLN A 379 -7.44 33.43 -4.60
N GLU A 380 -6.19 32.99 -4.78
CA GLU A 380 -5.24 33.67 -5.67
C GLU A 380 -5.73 33.72 -7.12
N LEU A 381 -6.40 32.65 -7.60
CA LEU A 381 -7.00 32.66 -8.94
C LEU A 381 -8.15 33.67 -9.03
N ILE A 382 -9.03 33.71 -8.02
CA ILE A 382 -10.15 34.66 -7.94
C ILE A 382 -9.63 36.11 -7.87
N ASP A 383 -8.60 36.38 -7.06
CA ASP A 383 -7.99 37.70 -6.91
C ASP A 383 -7.32 38.21 -8.21
N ASN A 384 -7.09 37.31 -9.16
CA ASN A 384 -6.53 37.60 -10.48
C ASN A 384 -7.57 37.44 -11.61
N ASP A 385 -8.87 37.57 -11.30
CA ASP A 385 -9.98 37.56 -12.25
C ASP A 385 -10.09 36.28 -13.10
N TRP A 386 -9.73 35.11 -12.54
CA TRP A 386 -9.89 33.84 -13.24
C TRP A 386 -11.36 33.43 -13.36
N ASP A 387 -11.70 32.90 -14.54
CA ASP A 387 -12.98 32.31 -14.88
C ASP A 387 -12.82 31.00 -15.70
N ASP A 388 -13.93 30.36 -16.07
CA ASP A 388 -13.91 29.12 -16.87
C ASP A 388 -13.23 29.30 -18.24
N ASN A 389 -13.35 30.49 -18.83
CA ASN A 389 -12.87 30.80 -20.19
C ASN A 389 -11.45 31.36 -20.22
N THR A 390 -10.85 31.59 -19.05
CA THR A 390 -9.54 32.23 -18.91
C THR A 390 -8.49 31.48 -19.72
N GLN A 391 -7.79 32.22 -20.57
CA GLN A 391 -6.69 31.71 -21.36
C GLN A 391 -5.40 31.79 -20.55
N VAL A 392 -4.74 30.65 -20.34
CA VAL A 392 -3.54 30.59 -19.50
C VAL A 392 -2.34 31.07 -20.31
N THR A 393 -1.93 32.30 -20.07
CA THR A 393 -0.78 32.94 -20.70
C THR A 393 0.38 33.13 -19.72
N ALA A 394 1.56 33.51 -20.23
CA ALA A 394 2.70 33.89 -19.40
C ALA A 394 2.39 35.09 -18.47
N GLU A 395 1.48 35.98 -18.87
CA GLU A 395 1.05 37.12 -18.05
C GLU A 395 0.12 36.70 -16.93
N THR A 396 -0.87 35.82 -17.20
CA THR A 396 -1.76 35.32 -16.14
C THR A 396 -0.98 34.52 -15.08
N THR A 397 -0.04 33.68 -15.52
CA THR A 397 0.75 32.82 -14.62
C THR A 397 1.85 33.55 -13.86
N SER A 398 2.30 34.74 -14.31
CA SER A 398 3.31 35.53 -13.59
C SER A 398 2.74 36.26 -12.37
N LYS A 399 1.42 36.45 -12.31
CA LYS A 399 0.71 37.05 -11.16
C LYS A 399 0.46 36.04 -10.03
N LEU A 400 0.59 34.75 -10.29
CA LEU A 400 0.30 33.66 -9.33
C LEU A 400 1.50 33.35 -8.44
N SER A 401 1.80 34.26 -7.52
CA SER A 401 2.94 34.18 -6.59
C SER A 401 2.86 32.99 -5.61
N PHE A 402 1.67 32.68 -5.10
CA PHE A 402 1.42 31.57 -4.20
C PHE A 402 1.52 30.24 -4.93
N LEU A 403 0.98 30.12 -6.15
CA LEU A 403 1.20 28.94 -7.00
C LEU A 403 2.70 28.61 -7.14
N ASP A 404 3.55 29.62 -7.39
CA ASP A 404 4.99 29.43 -7.51
C ASP A 404 5.63 28.93 -6.22
N LYS A 405 5.26 29.50 -5.08
CA LYS A 405 5.71 29.06 -3.75
C LYS A 405 5.22 27.65 -3.43
N PHE A 406 3.97 27.33 -3.77
CA PHE A 406 3.35 26.03 -3.55
C PHE A 406 4.02 24.93 -4.38
N ILE A 407 4.31 25.20 -5.65
CA ILE A 407 5.05 24.26 -6.51
C ILE A 407 6.44 24.00 -5.94
N LYS A 408 7.16 25.05 -5.56
CA LYS A 408 8.52 24.91 -5.00
C LYS A 408 8.52 24.11 -3.69
N GLU A 409 7.60 24.39 -2.79
CA GLU A 409 7.50 23.65 -1.53
C GLU A 409 7.09 22.18 -1.74
N THR A 410 6.18 21.94 -2.69
CA THR A 410 5.84 20.57 -3.09
C THR A 410 7.03 19.83 -3.66
N GLN A 411 7.80 20.44 -4.56
CA GLN A 411 9.02 19.84 -5.12
C GLN A 411 10.09 19.62 -4.06
N ARG A 412 10.22 20.52 -3.07
CA ARG A 412 11.18 20.37 -1.98
C ARG A 412 10.91 19.12 -1.14
N LEU A 413 9.65 18.88 -0.78
CA LEU A 413 9.24 17.73 0.04
C LEU A 413 9.07 16.44 -0.77
N HIS A 414 8.48 16.55 -1.96
CA HIS A 414 7.95 15.44 -2.75
C HIS A 414 8.50 15.44 -4.18
N ASN A 415 9.82 15.59 -4.34
CA ASN A 415 10.45 15.60 -5.66
C ASN A 415 10.29 14.23 -6.36
N PRO A 416 9.72 14.15 -7.58
CA PRO A 416 9.65 12.89 -8.32
C PRO A 416 11.01 12.26 -8.61
N SER A 417 12.01 13.09 -8.94
CA SER A 417 13.38 12.65 -9.22
C SER A 417 14.22 12.77 -7.96
N PHE A 418 14.94 11.73 -7.59
CA PHE A 418 15.69 11.70 -6.33
C PHE A 418 17.18 11.35 -6.47
N GLN A 419 17.61 10.81 -7.62
CA GLN A 419 18.94 10.20 -7.77
C GLN A 419 19.68 10.56 -9.08
N PRO A 420 19.95 11.84 -9.39
CA PRO A 420 20.90 12.19 -10.46
C PRO A 420 22.30 11.65 -10.14
N GLY A 421 22.81 10.78 -11.01
CA GLY A 421 24.11 10.13 -10.86
C GLY A 421 25.22 10.73 -11.74
N ARG A 422 26.45 10.68 -11.22
CA ARG A 422 27.69 11.12 -11.87
C ARG A 422 28.82 10.13 -11.59
N THR A 423 29.80 10.10 -12.47
CA THR A 423 30.91 9.15 -12.41
C THR A 423 32.22 9.92 -12.30
N ALA A 424 33.07 9.51 -11.35
CA ALA A 424 34.40 10.06 -11.15
C ALA A 424 35.34 9.67 -12.30
N LYS A 425 36.06 10.64 -12.88
CA LYS A 425 37.00 10.45 -14.00
C LYS A 425 38.40 10.06 -13.56
N VAL A 426 38.78 10.47 -12.35
CA VAL A 426 40.10 10.27 -11.75
C VAL A 426 39.96 9.90 -10.28
N ASP A 427 41.01 9.33 -9.70
CA ASP A 427 41.12 9.23 -8.24
C ASP A 427 41.30 10.65 -7.68
N MET A 428 40.54 11.01 -6.65
CA MET A 428 40.51 12.38 -6.14
C MET A 428 40.23 12.46 -4.65
N ILE A 429 40.45 13.65 -4.10
CA ILE A 429 40.15 13.97 -2.70
C ILE A 429 39.13 15.10 -2.65
N LEU A 430 37.98 14.82 -2.04
CA LEU A 430 36.87 15.74 -1.88
C LEU A 430 37.02 16.60 -0.61
N PRO A 431 36.31 17.75 -0.53
CA PRO A 431 36.20 18.53 0.71
C PRO A 431 35.83 17.65 1.91
N GLY A 432 36.44 17.94 3.07
CA GLY A 432 36.31 17.12 4.28
C GLY A 432 37.24 15.90 4.35
N GLY A 433 38.11 15.70 3.36
CA GLY A 433 39.14 14.65 3.36
C GLY A 433 38.64 13.28 2.89
N TYR A 434 37.63 13.23 2.03
CA TYR A 434 37.12 11.95 1.51
C TYR A 434 37.84 11.54 0.23
N ARG A 435 38.43 10.35 0.23
CA ARG A 435 38.99 9.72 -0.96
C ARG A 435 37.88 9.14 -1.82
N LEU A 436 37.86 9.50 -3.09
CA LEU A 436 36.93 8.96 -4.07
C LEU A 436 37.71 8.34 -5.24
N PRO A 437 37.53 7.03 -5.51
CA PRO A 437 38.26 6.37 -6.58
C PRO A 437 37.67 6.69 -7.97
N LYS A 438 38.50 6.57 -9.00
CA LYS A 438 38.08 6.62 -10.41
C LYS A 438 36.98 5.59 -10.67
N GLY A 439 35.96 5.99 -11.43
CA GLY A 439 34.81 5.16 -11.77
C GLY A 439 33.75 5.06 -10.66
N ALA A 440 33.94 5.71 -9.51
CA ALA A 440 32.92 5.79 -8.47
C ALA A 440 31.65 6.48 -9.00
N VAL A 441 30.50 5.83 -8.80
CA VAL A 441 29.18 6.41 -9.13
C VAL A 441 28.63 7.10 -7.89
N VAL A 442 28.44 8.41 -8.00
CA VAL A 442 27.94 9.27 -6.92
C VAL A 442 26.56 9.81 -7.26
N ILE A 443 25.65 9.75 -6.28
CA ILE A 443 24.28 10.19 -6.38
C ILE A 443 24.10 11.45 -5.52
N SER A 444 23.64 12.53 -6.13
CA SER A 444 23.17 13.71 -5.39
C SER A 444 21.73 13.45 -4.93
N ALA A 445 21.55 13.11 -3.66
CA ALA A 445 20.28 12.59 -3.14
C ALA A 445 19.28 13.73 -2.89
N LEU A 446 18.58 14.17 -3.95
CA LEU A 446 17.82 15.41 -3.98
C LEU A 446 16.81 15.54 -2.83
N HIS A 447 16.06 14.47 -2.54
CA HIS A 447 15.09 14.44 -1.45
C HIS A 447 15.76 14.76 -0.09
N HIS A 448 16.91 14.15 0.20
CA HIS A 448 17.63 14.37 1.46
C HIS A 448 18.31 15.74 1.51
N MET A 449 18.79 16.26 0.37
CA MET A 449 19.32 17.62 0.28
C MET A 449 18.24 18.68 0.55
N HIS A 450 17.07 18.52 -0.07
CA HIS A 450 15.96 19.48 0.02
C HIS A 450 15.27 19.44 1.40
N ASN A 451 15.57 18.43 2.21
CA ASN A 451 15.07 18.24 3.56
C ASN A 451 16.19 18.19 4.60
N ASN A 452 17.39 18.66 4.25
CA ASN A 452 18.52 18.68 5.16
C ASN A 452 18.28 19.72 6.28
N LYS A 453 18.25 19.24 7.54
CA LYS A 453 18.01 20.05 8.73
C LYS A 453 19.05 21.15 8.98
N ASP A 454 20.25 21.00 8.42
CA ASP A 454 21.32 22.00 8.54
C ASP A 454 21.08 23.21 7.63
N VAL A 455 20.15 23.08 6.66
CA VAL A 455 19.81 24.13 5.69
C VAL A 455 18.37 24.64 5.87
N TRP A 456 17.43 23.73 6.11
CA TRP A 456 16.00 24.04 6.15
C TRP A 456 15.47 24.01 7.58
N GLU A 457 14.90 25.14 8.04
CA GLU A 457 14.20 25.19 9.31
C GLU A 457 12.91 24.35 9.25
N ASN A 458 12.70 23.47 10.23
CA ASN A 458 11.56 22.56 10.31
C ASN A 458 11.33 21.82 8.97
N PRO A 459 12.28 20.99 8.49
CA PRO A 459 12.30 20.50 7.12
C PRO A 459 11.07 19.65 6.77
N GLY A 460 10.46 18.96 7.74
CA GLY A 460 9.26 18.15 7.55
C GLY A 460 7.94 18.93 7.50
N ARG A 461 7.94 20.24 7.81
CA ARG A 461 6.74 21.08 7.71
C ARG A 461 6.57 21.59 6.28
N PHE A 462 5.40 21.33 5.69
CA PHE A 462 4.98 21.93 4.43
C PHE A 462 4.56 23.38 4.67
N ASP A 463 5.36 24.31 4.14
CA ASP A 463 5.14 25.74 4.30
C ASP A 463 5.54 26.51 3.05
N PRO A 464 4.59 26.87 2.16
CA PRO A 464 4.90 27.68 0.98
C PRO A 464 5.45 29.08 1.32
N ASP A 465 5.11 29.67 2.47
CA ASP A 465 5.54 31.04 2.78
C ASP A 465 7.01 31.12 3.23
N ARG A 466 7.64 29.97 3.51
CA ARG A 466 9.09 29.91 3.80
C ARG A 466 9.93 30.55 2.69
N TRP A 467 9.46 30.50 1.44
CA TRP A 467 10.18 31.00 0.28
C TRP A 467 10.40 32.52 0.30
N ASP A 468 9.64 33.26 1.13
CA ASP A 468 9.78 34.71 1.28
C ASP A 468 10.73 35.10 2.43
N THR A 469 11.15 34.14 3.26
CA THR A 469 12.03 34.39 4.41
C THR A 469 13.47 34.70 3.99
N GLU A 470 14.14 35.58 4.73
CA GLU A 470 15.55 35.90 4.49
C GLU A 470 16.47 34.69 4.64
N GLN A 471 16.14 33.75 5.52
CA GLN A 471 16.90 32.51 5.67
C GLN A 471 16.86 31.67 4.39
N VAL A 472 15.68 31.46 3.79
CA VAL A 472 15.57 30.70 2.55
C VAL A 472 16.24 31.46 1.40
N LYS A 473 16.10 32.78 1.31
CA LYS A 473 16.79 33.58 0.28
C LYS A 473 18.32 33.46 0.36
N ASN A 474 18.88 33.43 1.57
CA ASN A 474 20.32 33.33 1.83
C ASN A 474 20.84 31.89 2.00
N ARG A 475 20.04 30.87 1.67
CA ARG A 475 20.45 29.46 1.75
C ARG A 475 21.69 29.18 0.88
N PRO A 476 22.54 28.20 1.24
CA PRO A 476 23.70 27.85 0.43
C PRO A 476 23.31 27.50 -1.03
N PRO A 477 24.07 27.98 -2.04
CA PRO A 477 23.81 27.65 -3.44
C PRO A 477 23.78 26.13 -3.68
N GLY A 478 22.84 25.66 -4.50
CA GLY A 478 22.66 24.23 -4.78
C GLY A 478 21.81 23.47 -3.75
N SER A 479 21.33 24.12 -2.68
CA SER A 479 20.47 23.48 -1.67
C SER A 479 19.05 23.17 -2.16
N TYR A 480 18.63 23.76 -3.28
CA TYR A 480 17.37 23.48 -3.96
C TYR A 480 17.61 23.36 -5.46
N ILE A 481 17.53 22.13 -5.98
CA ILE A 481 17.85 21.76 -7.36
C ILE A 481 16.91 20.63 -7.86
N PRO A 482 15.58 20.85 -7.90
CA PRO A 482 14.61 19.81 -8.28
C PRO A 482 14.83 19.24 -9.67
N PHE A 483 15.46 20.02 -10.56
CA PHE A 483 15.79 19.65 -11.94
C PHE A 483 17.30 19.38 -12.14
N ALA A 484 18.03 19.11 -11.05
CA ALA A 484 19.49 19.13 -11.00
C ALA A 484 20.07 20.48 -11.45
N THR A 485 21.38 20.55 -11.69
CA THR A 485 22.10 21.73 -12.16
C THR A 485 23.24 21.34 -13.10
N GLY A 486 23.93 22.33 -13.67
CA GLY A 486 25.06 22.15 -14.59
C GLY A 486 24.65 21.75 -16.02
N PRO A 487 25.62 21.39 -16.89
CA PRO A 487 25.38 21.10 -18.31
C PRO A 487 24.44 19.92 -18.59
N ARG A 488 24.16 19.09 -17.58
CA ARG A 488 23.25 17.94 -17.66
C ARG A 488 21.97 18.15 -16.84
N MET A 489 21.62 19.40 -16.53
CA MET A 489 20.33 19.75 -15.93
C MET A 489 19.14 19.34 -16.83
N CYS A 490 17.93 19.29 -16.28
CA CYS A 490 16.75 18.91 -17.05
C CYS A 490 16.53 19.83 -18.25
N VAL A 491 16.60 19.28 -19.46
CA VAL A 491 16.32 20.01 -20.71
C VAL A 491 14.87 20.47 -20.81
N GLY A 492 13.94 19.71 -20.22
CA GLY A 492 12.50 19.97 -20.27
C GLY A 492 11.97 20.78 -19.09
N PHE A 493 12.80 21.45 -18.28
CA PHE A 493 12.32 22.10 -17.05
C PHE A 493 11.28 23.19 -17.32
N ASN A 494 11.47 24.02 -18.37
CA ASN A 494 10.50 25.04 -18.76
C ASN A 494 9.18 24.39 -19.19
N PHE A 495 9.26 23.32 -19.98
CA PHE A 495 8.11 22.57 -20.47
C PHE A 495 7.29 22.01 -19.30
N ALA A 496 7.93 21.28 -18.39
CA ALA A 496 7.25 20.67 -17.23
C ALA A 496 6.62 21.71 -16.29
N LEU A 497 7.33 22.82 -16.01
CA LEU A 497 6.77 23.89 -15.19
C LEU A 497 5.60 24.60 -15.88
N GLN A 498 5.66 24.78 -17.21
CA GLN A 498 4.54 25.34 -17.96
C GLN A 498 3.32 24.41 -17.93
N GLU A 499 3.50 23.10 -18.13
CA GLU A 499 2.40 22.13 -18.00
C GLU A 499 1.72 22.25 -16.64
N ILE A 500 2.50 22.31 -15.56
CA ILE A 500 1.96 22.45 -14.20
C ILE A 500 1.23 23.77 -14.01
N LYS A 501 1.82 24.88 -14.48
CA LYS A 501 1.22 26.22 -14.40
C LYS A 501 -0.03 26.38 -15.26
N VAL A 502 -0.26 25.49 -16.22
CA VAL A 502 -1.49 25.44 -17.01
C VAL A 502 -2.51 24.49 -16.38
N PHE A 503 -2.09 23.27 -16.02
CA PHE A 503 -3.02 22.23 -15.59
C PHE A 503 -3.55 22.46 -14.18
N LEU A 504 -2.68 22.77 -13.22
CA LEU A 504 -3.07 22.84 -11.81
C LEU A 504 -4.08 23.96 -11.55
N PRO A 505 -3.90 25.21 -12.05
CA PRO A 505 -4.89 26.26 -11.88
C PRO A 505 -6.26 25.92 -12.49
N LYS A 506 -6.28 25.37 -13.70
CA LYS A 506 -7.52 24.96 -14.38
C LYS A 506 -8.26 23.86 -13.61
N LEU A 507 -7.53 22.91 -13.04
CA LEU A 507 -8.11 21.86 -12.20
C LEU A 507 -8.64 22.40 -10.86
N VAL A 508 -7.90 23.29 -10.19
CA VAL A 508 -8.28 23.83 -8.87
C VAL A 508 -9.43 24.84 -8.97
N TYR A 509 -9.48 25.62 -10.06
CA TYR A 509 -10.60 26.53 -10.31
C TYR A 509 -11.91 25.75 -10.49
N ARG A 510 -11.87 24.61 -11.19
CA ARG A 510 -13.06 23.81 -11.51
C ARG A 510 -13.46 22.81 -10.42
N TYR A 511 -12.49 22.18 -9.75
CA TYR A 511 -12.75 21.05 -8.84
C TYR A 511 -12.21 21.31 -7.43
N LYS A 512 -12.94 20.79 -6.44
CA LYS A 512 -12.46 20.70 -5.06
C LYS A 512 -11.99 19.27 -4.76
N PHE A 513 -10.68 19.10 -4.65
CA PHE A 513 -10.07 17.82 -4.30
C PHE A 513 -10.23 17.49 -2.81
N SER A 514 -10.43 16.19 -2.51
CA SER A 514 -10.54 15.69 -1.14
C SER A 514 -9.90 14.30 -1.00
N LEU A 515 -9.55 13.90 0.22
CA LEU A 515 -8.95 12.59 0.49
C LEU A 515 -10.04 11.53 0.67
N ALA A 516 -10.01 10.45 -0.13
CA ALA A 516 -10.88 9.28 0.10
C ALA A 516 -10.50 8.50 1.34
N GLN A 517 -9.19 8.35 1.50
CA GLN A 517 -8.58 7.52 2.50
C GLN A 517 -7.41 8.31 3.08
N ASP A 518 -7.47 8.58 4.38
CA ASP A 518 -6.31 9.08 5.09
C ASP A 518 -5.38 7.91 5.49
N GLY A 519 -4.09 8.16 5.44
CA GLY A 519 -3.05 7.17 5.70
C GLY A 519 -1.69 7.54 5.11
N PRO A 520 -0.66 6.74 5.40
CA PRO A 520 0.65 6.92 4.78
C PRO A 520 0.54 6.70 3.27
N ILE A 521 1.26 7.54 2.52
CA ILE A 521 1.42 7.33 1.09
C ILE A 521 2.34 6.14 0.88
N GLU A 522 1.89 5.20 0.06
CA GLU A 522 2.70 4.10 -0.43
C GLU A 522 3.37 4.56 -1.73
N TYR A 523 4.67 4.36 -1.81
CA TYR A 523 5.44 4.54 -3.02
C TYR A 523 6.06 3.21 -3.44
N ASP A 524 6.37 3.06 -4.72
CA ASP A 524 7.02 1.86 -5.24
C ASP A 524 8.54 2.04 -5.18
N PRO A 525 9.27 1.35 -4.28
CA PRO A 525 10.71 1.49 -4.19
C PRO A 525 11.46 0.91 -5.39
N TYR A 526 10.77 0.14 -6.22
CA TYR A 526 11.27 -0.44 -7.45
C TYR A 526 10.80 0.34 -8.70
N PHE A 527 10.34 1.57 -8.54
CA PHE A 527 10.14 2.49 -9.65
C PHE A 527 11.27 3.53 -9.73
N GLN A 528 11.56 4.03 -10.93
CA GLN A 528 12.66 4.99 -11.14
C GLN A 528 12.37 6.37 -10.53
N LEU A 529 11.12 6.66 -10.19
CA LEU A 529 10.61 7.93 -9.64
C LEU A 529 9.83 7.68 -8.35
N ILE A 530 9.72 8.71 -7.51
CA ILE A 530 8.88 8.71 -6.31
C ILE A 530 7.48 9.18 -6.69
N ARG A 531 6.48 8.31 -6.54
CA ARG A 531 5.07 8.57 -6.89
C ARG A 531 4.11 8.06 -5.80
N PRO A 532 2.95 8.72 -5.57
CA PRO A 532 1.96 8.29 -4.59
C PRO A 532 1.01 7.23 -5.19
N ASN A 533 1.26 5.95 -4.94
CA ASN A 533 0.53 4.85 -5.58
C ASN A 533 -0.88 4.65 -5.03
N ASN A 534 -1.12 4.97 -3.76
CA ASN A 534 -2.39 4.72 -3.06
C ASN A 534 -3.23 5.98 -2.83
N PHE A 535 -2.95 7.07 -3.56
CA PHE A 535 -3.70 8.32 -3.43
C PHE A 535 -5.00 8.26 -4.23
N VAL A 536 -6.11 8.09 -3.51
CA VAL A 536 -7.48 7.93 -4.07
C VAL A 536 -8.37 9.10 -3.60
N ASN A 537 -9.17 9.68 -4.51
CA ASN A 537 -10.22 10.71 -4.22
C ASN A 537 -11.56 10.05 -3.79
N LEU A 538 -12.48 10.72 -3.08
CA LEU A 538 -13.59 10.09 -2.30
C LEU A 538 -14.57 9.20 -3.09
N LEU A 539 -15.13 8.17 -2.41
CA LEU A 539 -16.38 7.51 -2.83
C LEU A 539 -17.56 8.36 -2.35
N PRO A 540 -18.66 8.45 -3.11
CA PRO A 540 -19.81 9.27 -2.74
C PRO A 540 -20.56 8.61 -1.58
N ARG A 541 -21.08 9.43 -0.66
CA ARG A 541 -21.88 8.95 0.49
C ARG A 541 -23.03 8.03 0.07
N ARG A 542 -23.61 8.24 -1.12
CA ARG A 542 -24.69 7.43 -1.68
C ARG A 542 -24.21 6.03 -2.08
N GLN A 543 -23.11 5.91 -2.83
CA GLN A 543 -22.55 4.60 -3.21
C GLN A 543 -22.01 3.85 -2.00
N LEU A 544 -21.36 4.53 -1.04
CA LEU A 544 -20.95 3.91 0.22
C LEU A 544 -22.17 3.36 0.98
N GLY A 545 -23.27 4.13 1.05
CA GLY A 545 -24.51 3.68 1.65
C GLY A 545 -25.11 2.43 0.98
N ILE A 546 -25.13 2.41 -0.36
CA ILE A 546 -25.62 1.26 -1.13
C ILE A 546 -24.72 0.03 -0.93
N ALA A 547 -23.40 0.18 -1.05
CA ALA A 547 -22.45 -0.90 -0.83
C ALA A 547 -22.58 -1.48 0.59
N LEU A 548 -22.68 -0.62 1.61
CA LEU A 548 -22.89 -1.07 2.99
C LEU A 548 -24.23 -1.77 3.20
N ALA A 549 -25.30 -1.31 2.54
CA ALA A 549 -26.61 -1.97 2.58
C ALA A 549 -26.55 -3.36 1.93
N THR A 550 -25.90 -3.49 0.77
CA THR A 550 -25.69 -4.77 0.08
C THR A 550 -24.87 -5.75 0.91
N LEU A 551 -23.76 -5.31 1.51
CA LEU A 551 -22.93 -6.13 2.39
C LEU A 551 -23.70 -6.56 3.64
N SER A 552 -24.48 -5.65 4.23
CA SER A 552 -25.29 -5.92 5.43
C SER A 552 -26.44 -6.89 5.14
N ALA A 553 -27.11 -6.76 3.99
CA ALA A 553 -28.17 -7.68 3.55
C ALA A 553 -27.62 -9.09 3.27
N SER A 554 -26.46 -9.18 2.62
CA SER A 554 -25.77 -10.46 2.38
C SER A 554 -25.38 -11.13 3.69
N LEU A 555 -24.81 -10.36 4.63
CA LEU A 555 -24.47 -10.88 5.95
C LEU A 555 -25.70 -11.32 6.73
N LEU A 556 -26.77 -10.53 6.72
CA LEU A 556 -28.03 -10.87 7.38
C LEU A 556 -28.55 -12.23 6.91
N LEU A 557 -28.54 -12.45 5.59
CA LEU A 557 -29.00 -13.71 5.00
C LEU A 557 -28.16 -14.92 5.43
N VAL A 558 -26.82 -14.78 5.45
CA VAL A 558 -25.92 -15.83 5.97
C VAL A 558 -26.23 -16.17 7.42
N ILE A 559 -26.51 -15.16 8.25
CA ILE A 559 -26.82 -15.37 9.67
C ILE A 559 -28.20 -16.01 9.86
N ILE A 560 -29.17 -15.71 8.98
CA ILE A 560 -30.48 -16.37 8.93
C ILE A 560 -30.31 -17.86 8.60
N ASP A 561 -29.53 -18.23 7.57
CA ASP A 561 -29.22 -19.63 7.24
C ASP A 561 -28.57 -20.34 8.45
N GLN A 562 -27.52 -19.74 8.99
CA GLN A 562 -26.69 -20.37 10.01
C GLN A 562 -27.44 -20.66 11.31
N ASN A 563 -28.37 -19.78 11.71
CA ASN A 563 -29.09 -19.90 12.99
C ASN A 563 -30.52 -20.40 12.87
N GLY A 564 -31.16 -20.26 11.71
CA GLY A 564 -32.52 -20.75 11.49
C GLY A 564 -32.64 -22.26 11.72
N ILE A 565 -31.57 -23.01 11.46
CA ILE A 565 -31.56 -24.46 11.67
C ILE A 565 -31.66 -24.88 13.14
N SER A 566 -31.23 -24.04 14.10
CA SER A 566 -31.14 -24.41 15.52
C SER A 566 -32.47 -24.86 16.13
N VAL A 567 -33.58 -24.28 15.66
CA VAL A 567 -34.94 -24.63 16.09
C VAL A 567 -35.59 -25.74 15.26
N THR A 568 -35.01 -26.07 14.10
CA THR A 568 -35.52 -27.12 13.19
C THR A 568 -34.79 -28.45 13.35
N LEU A 569 -33.63 -28.48 14.03
CA LEU A 569 -32.82 -29.70 14.23
C LEU A 569 -33.64 -30.91 14.69
N PRO A 570 -34.56 -30.81 15.70
CA PRO A 570 -35.35 -31.96 16.14
C PRO A 570 -36.25 -32.53 15.03
N THR A 571 -36.80 -31.66 14.18
CA THR A 571 -37.69 -32.08 13.09
C THR A 571 -36.91 -32.68 11.92
N ILE A 572 -35.78 -32.09 11.55
CA ILE A 572 -34.89 -32.62 10.50
C ILE A 572 -34.34 -33.98 10.92
N ALA A 573 -33.94 -34.12 12.19
CA ALA A 573 -33.49 -35.39 12.75
C ALA A 573 -34.51 -36.51 12.55
N LYS A 574 -35.78 -36.23 12.86
CA LYS A 574 -36.87 -37.20 12.72
C LYS A 574 -37.17 -37.53 11.26
N ASP A 575 -37.19 -36.53 10.38
CA ASP A 575 -37.52 -36.71 8.95
C ASP A 575 -36.43 -37.48 8.19
N LEU A 576 -35.16 -37.30 8.56
CA LEU A 576 -34.01 -37.97 7.94
C LEU A 576 -33.50 -39.19 8.71
N ASN A 577 -34.20 -39.60 9.78
CA ASN A 577 -33.84 -40.72 10.65
C ASN A 577 -32.40 -40.61 11.20
N ALA A 578 -32.07 -39.43 11.73
CA ALA A 578 -30.73 -38.95 12.05
C ALA A 578 -30.58 -38.44 13.50
N GLU A 579 -31.42 -38.87 14.42
CA GLU A 579 -31.49 -38.37 15.81
C GLU A 579 -30.15 -38.50 16.57
N ALA A 580 -29.38 -39.55 16.29
CA ALA A 580 -28.07 -39.78 16.89
C ALA A 580 -26.95 -38.93 16.27
N THR A 581 -27.12 -38.45 15.03
CA THR A 581 -26.05 -37.81 14.24
C THR A 581 -26.36 -36.36 13.84
N ILE A 582 -27.56 -35.84 14.16
CA ILE A 582 -28.03 -34.51 13.74
C ILE A 582 -27.12 -33.35 14.15
N SER A 583 -26.30 -33.51 15.19
CA SER A 583 -25.27 -32.54 15.58
C SER A 583 -24.29 -32.21 14.43
N TRP A 584 -24.11 -33.13 13.46
CA TRP A 584 -23.31 -32.90 12.25
C TRP A 584 -23.89 -31.84 11.32
N ALA A 585 -25.19 -31.53 11.37
CA ALA A 585 -25.80 -30.51 10.51
C ALA A 585 -25.24 -29.09 10.77
N GLY A 586 -25.01 -28.75 12.04
CA GLY A 586 -24.35 -27.50 12.42
C GLY A 586 -22.82 -27.62 12.32
N THR A 587 -22.28 -28.76 12.75
CA THR A 587 -20.84 -28.99 12.85
C THR A 587 -20.15 -29.02 11.47
N SER A 588 -20.75 -29.66 10.46
CA SER A 588 -20.16 -29.74 9.11
C SER A 588 -20.03 -28.37 8.43
N SER A 589 -21.05 -27.52 8.58
CA SER A 589 -21.04 -26.14 8.10
C SER A 589 -19.97 -25.31 8.80
N LEU A 590 -19.82 -25.44 10.12
CA LEU A 590 -18.79 -24.72 10.88
C LEU A 590 -17.38 -25.19 10.55
N ILE A 591 -17.16 -26.49 10.36
CA ILE A 591 -15.85 -27.02 9.94
C ILE A 591 -15.49 -26.49 8.55
N ALA A 592 -16.41 -26.59 7.59
CA ALA A 592 -16.16 -26.12 6.23
C ALA A 592 -15.92 -24.60 6.17
N ASN A 593 -16.69 -23.83 6.94
CA ASN A 593 -16.46 -22.40 7.13
C ASN A 593 -15.04 -22.17 7.66
N THR A 594 -14.64 -22.87 8.73
CA THR A 594 -13.31 -22.76 9.35
C THR A 594 -12.18 -23.00 8.34
N CYS A 595 -12.24 -24.07 7.55
CA CYS A 595 -11.20 -24.40 6.56
C CYS A 595 -11.00 -23.30 5.51
N PHE A 596 -12.07 -22.62 5.11
CA PHE A 596 -12.03 -21.66 4.00
C PHE A 596 -11.88 -20.19 4.44
N GLN A 597 -12.11 -19.86 5.72
CA GLN A 597 -11.95 -18.49 6.25
C GLN A 597 -10.60 -17.87 5.83
N MET A 598 -9.50 -18.58 6.04
CA MET A 598 -8.15 -18.10 5.74
C MET A 598 -7.87 -18.02 4.23
N LEU A 599 -8.45 -18.93 3.46
CA LEU A 599 -8.30 -18.96 2.00
C LEU A 599 -8.92 -17.73 1.36
N TYR A 600 -10.09 -17.29 1.85
CA TYR A 600 -10.79 -16.12 1.29
C TYR A 600 -10.00 -14.82 1.40
N GLY A 601 -9.21 -14.62 2.48
CA GLY A 601 -8.32 -13.47 2.59
C GLY A 601 -7.34 -13.40 1.42
N ARG A 602 -6.63 -14.51 1.15
CA ARG A 602 -5.65 -14.60 0.06
C ARG A 602 -6.27 -14.61 -1.32
N LEU A 603 -7.37 -15.35 -1.52
CA LEU A 603 -8.12 -15.32 -2.79
C LEU A 603 -8.55 -13.90 -3.13
N SER A 604 -9.01 -13.14 -2.14
CA SER A 604 -9.46 -11.77 -2.35
C SER A 604 -8.32 -10.80 -2.65
N ASP A 605 -7.10 -11.07 -2.18
CA ASP A 605 -5.91 -10.28 -2.51
C ASP A 605 -5.48 -10.52 -3.97
N VAL A 606 -5.69 -11.73 -4.48
CA VAL A 606 -5.29 -12.14 -5.85
C VAL A 606 -6.33 -11.76 -6.90
N PHE A 607 -7.58 -12.16 -6.71
CA PHE A 607 -8.65 -12.00 -7.71
C PHE A 607 -9.51 -10.75 -7.50
N GLY A 608 -9.22 -9.97 -6.46
CA GLY A 608 -10.01 -8.81 -6.06
C GLY A 608 -11.21 -9.17 -5.18
N ARG A 609 -11.68 -8.18 -4.41
CA ARG A 609 -12.72 -8.40 -3.39
C ARG A 609 -14.07 -8.80 -4.00
N LYS A 610 -14.49 -8.10 -5.06
CA LYS A 610 -15.81 -8.25 -5.69
C LYS A 610 -16.03 -9.65 -6.26
N VAL A 611 -15.07 -10.15 -7.04
CA VAL A 611 -15.18 -11.46 -7.70
C VAL A 611 -15.35 -12.57 -6.66
N VAL A 612 -14.46 -12.59 -5.66
CA VAL A 612 -14.48 -13.62 -4.63
C VAL A 612 -15.75 -13.55 -3.77
N PHE A 613 -16.26 -12.34 -3.50
CA PHE A 613 -17.51 -12.15 -2.76
C PHE A 613 -18.70 -12.72 -3.52
N VAL A 614 -18.86 -12.37 -4.80
CA VAL A 614 -19.97 -12.85 -5.64
C VAL A 614 -19.91 -14.37 -5.79
N SER A 615 -18.72 -14.94 -5.99
CA SER A 615 -18.54 -16.39 -6.04
C SER A 615 -18.97 -17.09 -4.75
N ALA A 616 -18.63 -16.54 -3.57
CA ALA A 616 -19.05 -17.08 -2.29
C ALA A 616 -20.57 -17.00 -2.07
N ALA A 617 -21.19 -15.88 -2.48
CA ALA A 617 -22.64 -15.70 -2.39
C ALA A 617 -23.41 -16.64 -3.33
N LEU A 618 -22.91 -16.85 -4.56
CA LEU A 618 -23.48 -17.83 -5.49
C LEU A 618 -23.31 -19.26 -5.01
N LEU A 619 -22.16 -19.59 -4.40
CA LEU A 619 -21.96 -20.91 -3.80
C LEU A 619 -22.95 -21.17 -2.66
N LEU A 620 -23.22 -20.18 -1.82
CA LEU A 620 -24.25 -20.28 -0.78
C LEU A 620 -25.63 -20.52 -1.39
N CYS A 621 -26.00 -19.78 -2.44
CA CYS A 621 -27.25 -19.99 -3.16
C CYS A 621 -27.41 -21.43 -3.67
N VAL A 622 -26.36 -21.99 -4.28
CA VAL A 622 -26.37 -23.38 -4.76
C VAL A 622 -26.44 -24.37 -3.60
N ALA A 623 -25.71 -24.12 -2.52
CA ALA A 623 -25.70 -25.00 -1.36
C ALA A 623 -27.06 -25.06 -0.64
N ASP A 624 -27.75 -23.92 -0.48
CA ASP A 624 -29.09 -23.86 0.11
C ASP A 624 -30.10 -24.63 -0.74
N LEU A 625 -30.04 -24.46 -2.07
CA LEU A 625 -30.88 -25.23 -3.00
C LEU A 625 -30.65 -26.73 -2.82
N LEU A 626 -29.39 -27.17 -2.76
CA LEU A 626 -29.05 -28.58 -2.55
C LEU A 626 -29.51 -29.10 -1.17
N CYS A 627 -29.42 -28.28 -0.10
CA CYS A 627 -29.95 -28.64 1.22
C CYS A 627 -31.45 -28.96 1.16
N SER A 628 -32.22 -28.17 0.40
CA SER A 628 -33.67 -28.40 0.21
C SER A 628 -34.00 -29.72 -0.49
N LEU A 629 -33.09 -30.21 -1.34
CA LEU A 629 -33.24 -31.43 -2.13
C LEU A 629 -32.70 -32.68 -1.43
N SER A 630 -32.17 -32.56 -0.21
CA SER A 630 -31.54 -33.68 0.47
C SER A 630 -32.55 -34.76 0.90
N GLN A 631 -32.17 -36.02 0.64
CA GLN A 631 -33.01 -37.21 0.86
C GLN A 631 -32.57 -38.03 2.08
N ASN A 632 -31.33 -37.84 2.55
CA ASN A 632 -30.78 -38.53 3.70
C ASN A 632 -29.82 -37.62 4.50
N ALA A 633 -29.49 -38.04 5.71
CA ALA A 633 -28.65 -37.28 6.64
C ALA A 633 -27.27 -36.92 6.07
N ILE A 634 -26.61 -37.85 5.38
CA ILE A 634 -25.25 -37.65 4.84
C ILE A 634 -25.27 -36.57 3.75
N MET A 635 -26.21 -36.67 2.80
CA MET A 635 -26.41 -35.68 1.74
C MET A 635 -26.66 -34.29 2.34
N PHE A 636 -27.50 -34.20 3.38
CA PHE A 636 -27.74 -32.95 4.08
C PHE A 636 -26.46 -32.39 4.72
N TYR A 637 -25.65 -33.22 5.41
CA TYR A 637 -24.41 -32.75 6.05
C TYR A 637 -23.37 -32.26 5.05
N VAL A 638 -23.25 -32.91 3.88
CA VAL A 638 -22.35 -32.49 2.80
C VAL A 638 -22.79 -31.13 2.24
N PHE A 639 -24.07 -30.94 2.00
CA PHE A 639 -24.57 -29.66 1.49
C PHE A 639 -24.50 -28.55 2.53
N ARG A 640 -24.69 -28.86 3.81
CA ARG A 640 -24.39 -27.93 4.91
C ARG A 640 -22.91 -27.53 4.96
N ALA A 641 -22.00 -28.44 4.64
CA ALA A 641 -20.59 -28.11 4.49
C ALA A 641 -20.38 -27.11 3.33
N LEU A 642 -20.98 -27.34 2.16
CA LEU A 642 -20.94 -26.38 1.04
C LEU A 642 -21.50 -25.00 1.42
N ALA A 643 -22.62 -24.96 2.16
CA ALA A 643 -23.19 -23.73 2.68
C ALA A 643 -22.24 -23.03 3.67
N GLY A 644 -21.50 -23.82 4.46
CA GLY A 644 -20.43 -23.33 5.32
C GLY A 644 -19.30 -22.63 4.56
N ILE A 645 -18.90 -23.18 3.40
CA ILE A 645 -17.88 -22.56 2.52
C ILE A 645 -18.40 -21.21 2.02
N GLY A 646 -19.59 -21.18 1.39
CA GLY A 646 -20.19 -19.96 0.84
C GLY A 646 -20.47 -18.90 1.89
N GLY A 647 -21.19 -19.26 2.96
CA GLY A 647 -21.54 -18.36 4.06
C GLY A 647 -20.33 -17.86 4.84
N GLY A 648 -19.32 -18.72 5.01
CA GLY A 648 -18.03 -18.34 5.59
C GLY A 648 -17.29 -17.28 4.78
N GLY A 649 -17.27 -17.45 3.45
CA GLY A 649 -16.68 -16.48 2.52
C GLY A 649 -17.38 -15.14 2.54
N VAL A 650 -18.72 -15.13 2.46
CA VAL A 650 -19.50 -13.88 2.56
C VAL A 650 -19.23 -13.19 3.89
N GLN A 651 -19.33 -13.91 5.02
CA GLN A 651 -19.08 -13.34 6.35
C GLN A 651 -17.67 -12.74 6.48
N ASN A 652 -16.65 -13.40 5.93
CA ASN A 652 -15.29 -12.90 5.98
C ASN A 652 -15.10 -11.66 5.11
N LEU A 653 -15.54 -11.74 3.86
CA LEU A 653 -15.33 -10.71 2.85
C LEU A 653 -16.11 -9.43 3.16
N VAL A 654 -17.28 -9.51 3.81
CA VAL A 654 -17.96 -8.32 4.35
C VAL A 654 -17.02 -7.52 5.26
N ASN A 655 -16.37 -8.21 6.21
CA ASN A 655 -15.48 -7.55 7.17
C ASN A 655 -14.21 -6.99 6.49
N ILE A 656 -13.67 -7.69 5.49
CA ILE A 656 -12.51 -7.26 4.70
C ILE A 656 -12.86 -6.02 3.86
N ILE A 657 -13.94 -6.08 3.08
CA ILE A 657 -14.37 -4.98 2.20
C ILE A 657 -14.66 -3.72 3.00
N ILE A 658 -15.35 -3.82 4.15
CA ILE A 658 -15.58 -2.66 5.03
C ILE A 658 -14.26 -2.05 5.51
N SER A 659 -13.24 -2.87 5.78
CA SER A 659 -11.93 -2.37 6.18
C SER A 659 -11.16 -1.67 5.04
N ASP A 660 -11.51 -1.97 3.78
CA ASP A 660 -10.89 -1.35 2.60
C ASP A 660 -11.59 -0.04 2.19
N ILE A 661 -12.90 0.07 2.43
CA ILE A 661 -13.71 1.24 2.01
C ILE A 661 -13.96 2.26 3.13
N VAL A 662 -13.70 1.91 4.40
CA VAL A 662 -13.92 2.79 5.57
C VAL A 662 -12.63 3.01 6.38
N THR A 663 -12.39 4.27 6.78
CA THR A 663 -11.25 4.65 7.63
C THR A 663 -11.35 4.05 9.03
N LEU A 664 -10.21 3.85 9.71
CA LEU A 664 -10.16 3.17 11.01
C LEU A 664 -11.03 3.86 12.08
N GLU A 665 -11.11 5.20 12.06
CA GLU A 665 -11.95 6.00 12.96
C GLU A 665 -13.45 5.78 12.75
N GLN A 666 -13.88 5.66 11.48
CA GLN A 666 -15.29 5.46 11.11
C GLN A 666 -15.74 4.00 11.24
N ARG A 667 -14.81 3.04 11.37
CA ARG A 667 -15.12 1.62 11.48
C ARG A 667 -15.92 1.26 12.72
N GLY A 668 -15.71 1.96 13.83
CA GLY A 668 -16.54 1.77 15.03
C GLY A 668 -18.03 1.86 14.70
N LYS A 669 -18.45 3.00 14.14
CA LYS A 669 -19.82 3.26 13.71
C LYS A 669 -20.32 2.23 12.70
N ILE A 670 -19.55 1.94 11.66
CA ILE A 670 -20.00 1.06 10.56
C ILE A 670 -20.03 -0.42 10.99
N GLN A 671 -18.97 -0.92 11.61
CA GLN A 671 -18.92 -2.31 12.10
C GLN A 671 -19.92 -2.53 13.25
N GLY A 672 -20.19 -1.53 14.09
CA GLY A 672 -21.26 -1.60 15.09
C GLY A 672 -22.64 -1.83 14.47
N VAL A 673 -22.98 -1.12 13.39
CA VAL A 673 -24.22 -1.34 12.61
C VAL A 673 -24.24 -2.74 11.98
N VAL A 674 -23.12 -3.18 11.41
CA VAL A 674 -22.99 -4.54 10.83
C VAL A 674 -23.13 -5.64 11.89
N GLY A 675 -22.60 -5.44 13.10
CA GLY A 675 -22.86 -6.32 14.23
C GLY A 675 -24.32 -6.27 14.69
N GLY A 676 -24.98 -5.13 14.52
CA GLY A 676 -26.43 -5.00 14.71
C GLY A 676 -27.22 -5.89 13.74
N THR A 677 -26.85 -5.95 12.46
CA THR A 677 -27.47 -6.86 11.48
C THR A 677 -27.22 -8.33 11.79
N VAL A 678 -26.04 -8.68 12.33
CA VAL A 678 -25.79 -10.04 12.85
C VAL A 678 -26.74 -10.36 14.00
N GLY A 679 -26.93 -9.43 14.94
CA GLY A 679 -27.96 -9.56 15.96
C GLY A 679 -29.32 -9.82 15.31
N LEU A 680 -29.79 -8.92 14.46
CA LEU A 680 -31.10 -9.07 13.79
C LEU A 680 -31.29 -10.44 13.11
N GLY A 681 -30.28 -10.95 12.41
CA GLY A 681 -30.33 -12.27 11.77
C GLY A 681 -30.50 -13.44 12.74
N ASN A 682 -29.88 -13.35 13.93
CA ASN A 682 -30.05 -14.37 14.97
C ASN A 682 -31.49 -14.44 15.51
N VAL A 683 -32.31 -13.38 15.36
CA VAL A 683 -33.75 -13.42 15.65
C VAL A 683 -34.52 -13.93 14.45
N ILE A 684 -34.34 -13.27 13.30
CA ILE A 684 -35.18 -13.50 12.13
C ILE A 684 -35.08 -14.95 11.65
N GLY A 685 -33.89 -15.54 11.67
CA GLY A 685 -33.66 -16.92 11.24
C GLY A 685 -34.55 -17.93 11.97
N PRO A 686 -34.38 -18.12 13.29
CA PRO A 686 -35.21 -19.04 14.08
C PRO A 686 -36.71 -18.77 13.97
N PHE A 687 -37.15 -17.50 13.92
CA PHE A 687 -38.57 -17.17 13.78
C PHE A 687 -39.16 -17.59 12.43
N ILE A 688 -38.48 -17.26 11.33
CA ILE A 688 -38.90 -17.67 9.98
C ILE A 688 -38.91 -19.20 9.89
N ALA A 689 -37.85 -19.86 10.36
CA ALA A 689 -37.75 -21.31 10.38
C ALA A 689 -38.90 -21.94 11.17
N ALA A 690 -39.13 -21.51 12.41
CA ALA A 690 -40.21 -22.01 13.26
C ALA A 690 -41.61 -21.75 12.67
N ALA A 691 -41.83 -20.60 12.02
CA ALA A 691 -43.10 -20.27 11.38
C ALA A 691 -43.38 -21.14 10.15
N ILE A 692 -42.36 -21.37 9.31
CA ILE A 692 -42.46 -22.27 8.15
C ILE A 692 -42.75 -23.70 8.62
N MET A 693 -42.08 -24.15 9.68
CA MET A 693 -42.27 -25.51 10.22
C MET A 693 -43.68 -25.80 10.73
N GLN A 694 -44.44 -24.78 11.13
CA GLN A 694 -45.83 -24.98 11.57
C GLN A 694 -46.78 -25.28 10.41
N LYS A 695 -46.44 -24.82 9.19
CA LYS A 695 -47.33 -24.88 8.02
C LYS A 695 -46.81 -25.74 6.87
N SER A 696 -45.50 -26.04 6.86
CA SER A 696 -44.81 -26.72 5.77
C SER A 696 -43.64 -27.56 6.31
N SER A 697 -42.86 -28.14 5.40
CA SER A 697 -41.65 -28.91 5.72
C SER A 697 -40.42 -28.01 5.91
N TRP A 698 -39.39 -28.54 6.58
CA TRP A 698 -38.12 -27.85 6.77
C TRP A 698 -37.41 -27.51 5.45
N ARG A 699 -37.72 -28.21 4.35
CA ARG A 699 -37.19 -27.93 3.01
C ARG A 699 -37.64 -26.57 2.48
N ALA A 700 -38.84 -26.12 2.85
CA ALA A 700 -39.37 -24.82 2.44
C ALA A 700 -38.55 -23.64 2.98
N PHE A 701 -37.86 -23.81 4.11
CA PHE A 701 -36.93 -22.81 4.64
C PHE A 701 -35.76 -22.55 3.67
N PHE A 702 -35.15 -23.62 3.14
CA PHE A 702 -34.04 -23.51 2.19
C PHE A 702 -34.50 -23.02 0.79
N TRP A 703 -35.72 -23.38 0.39
CA TRP A 703 -36.35 -22.81 -0.81
C TRP A 703 -36.55 -21.30 -0.74
N LEU A 704 -36.79 -20.75 0.45
CA LEU A 704 -36.87 -19.30 0.66
C LEU A 704 -35.49 -18.63 0.60
N LEU A 705 -34.45 -19.26 1.16
CA LEU A 705 -33.10 -18.70 1.20
C LEU A 705 -32.45 -18.62 -0.18
N THR A 706 -32.67 -19.63 -1.03
CA THR A 706 -32.07 -19.71 -2.38
C THR A 706 -32.27 -18.44 -3.23
N PRO A 707 -33.49 -17.96 -3.51
CA PRO A 707 -33.68 -16.74 -4.31
C PRO A 707 -33.14 -15.48 -3.63
N LEU A 708 -33.19 -15.40 -2.29
CA LEU A 708 -32.61 -14.27 -1.55
C LEU A 708 -31.07 -14.26 -1.68
N SER A 709 -30.43 -15.43 -1.66
CA SER A 709 -28.99 -15.59 -1.84
C SER A 709 -28.57 -15.15 -3.25
N PHE A 710 -29.37 -15.48 -4.26
CA PHE A 710 -29.16 -14.99 -5.62
C PHE A 710 -29.30 -13.47 -5.74
N ILE A 711 -30.35 -12.88 -5.14
CA ILE A 711 -30.56 -11.42 -5.15
C ILE A 711 -29.37 -10.69 -4.50
N THR A 712 -28.91 -11.16 -3.34
CA THR A 712 -27.76 -10.53 -2.67
C THR A 712 -26.47 -10.66 -3.49
N ALA A 713 -26.26 -11.77 -4.19
CA ALA A 713 -25.15 -11.93 -5.14
C ALA A 713 -25.24 -10.96 -6.33
N ALA A 714 -26.44 -10.79 -6.90
CA ALA A 714 -26.68 -9.85 -8.01
C ALA A 714 -26.46 -8.40 -7.57
N LEU A 715 -27.00 -8.00 -6.42
CA LEU A 715 -26.77 -6.68 -5.83
C LEU A 715 -25.27 -6.44 -5.59
N ALA A 716 -24.54 -7.44 -5.08
CA ALA A 716 -23.09 -7.34 -4.89
C ALA A 716 -22.34 -7.18 -6.21
N TYR A 717 -22.78 -7.84 -7.28
CA TYR A 717 -22.20 -7.69 -8.61
C TYR A 717 -22.40 -6.27 -9.17
N PHE A 718 -23.54 -5.63 -8.96
CA PHE A 718 -23.77 -4.28 -9.50
C PHE A 718 -23.19 -3.17 -8.61
N PHE A 719 -23.26 -3.31 -7.29
CA PHE A 719 -23.01 -2.20 -6.37
C PHE A 719 -21.69 -2.25 -5.61
N LEU A 720 -20.95 -3.37 -5.64
CA LEU A 720 -19.60 -3.39 -5.05
C LEU A 720 -18.54 -2.83 -6.01
N PRO A 721 -17.63 -1.98 -5.50
CA PRO A 721 -16.53 -1.45 -6.30
C PRO A 721 -15.60 -2.57 -6.77
N SER A 722 -15.22 -2.50 -8.04
CA SER A 722 -14.30 -3.46 -8.67
C SER A 722 -12.92 -2.86 -8.76
N LYS A 723 -11.89 -3.64 -8.44
CA LYS A 723 -10.51 -3.36 -8.88
C LYS A 723 -10.15 -4.40 -9.94
N PRO A 724 -9.56 -4.01 -11.07
CA PRO A 724 -9.10 -4.98 -12.06
C PRO A 724 -8.05 -5.91 -11.40
N PRO A 725 -8.10 -7.23 -11.64
CA PRO A 725 -7.12 -8.16 -11.12
C PRO A 725 -5.73 -7.80 -11.67
N THR A 726 -4.74 -7.73 -10.77
CA THR A 726 -3.37 -7.31 -11.11
C THR A 726 -2.56 -8.37 -11.85
N ILE A 727 -3.05 -9.61 -11.89
CA ILE A 727 -2.38 -10.78 -12.49
C ILE A 727 -3.40 -11.72 -13.17
N GLY A 728 -2.96 -12.52 -14.15
CA GLY A 728 -3.82 -13.48 -14.86
C GLY A 728 -4.31 -14.65 -13.98
N PHE A 729 -5.44 -15.26 -14.33
CA PHE A 729 -6.14 -16.28 -13.50
C PHE A 729 -5.23 -17.44 -13.07
N TRP A 730 -4.56 -18.09 -14.01
CA TRP A 730 -3.67 -19.23 -13.74
C TRP A 730 -2.38 -18.82 -13.01
N GLU A 731 -1.90 -17.60 -13.21
CA GLU A 731 -0.77 -17.04 -12.46
C GLU A 731 -1.16 -16.73 -11.00
N GLY A 732 -2.41 -16.31 -10.77
CA GLY A 732 -2.98 -16.12 -9.44
C GLY A 732 -3.11 -17.42 -8.66
N ILE A 733 -3.65 -18.48 -9.31
CA ILE A 733 -3.80 -19.80 -8.69
C ILE A 733 -2.45 -20.40 -8.27
N SER A 734 -1.40 -20.25 -9.07
CA SER A 734 -0.08 -20.83 -8.76
C SER A 734 0.64 -20.14 -7.59
N LYS A 735 0.23 -18.92 -7.22
CA LYS A 735 0.77 -18.18 -6.07
C LYS A 735 0.08 -18.52 -4.74
N ILE A 736 -1.02 -19.28 -4.76
CA ILE A 736 -1.77 -19.68 -3.57
C ILE A 736 -1.15 -20.95 -2.97
N ASP A 737 -1.01 -20.97 -1.65
CA ASP A 737 -0.51 -22.13 -0.91
C ASP A 737 -1.62 -23.18 -0.70
N TRP A 738 -1.85 -23.98 -1.75
CA TRP A 738 -2.82 -25.08 -1.70
C TRP A 738 -2.43 -26.18 -0.72
N VAL A 739 -1.13 -26.42 -0.53
CA VAL A 739 -0.63 -27.43 0.40
C VAL A 739 -0.86 -26.98 1.84
N GLY A 740 -0.50 -25.74 2.18
CA GLY A 740 -0.81 -25.13 3.48
C GLY A 740 -2.31 -25.06 3.76
N SER A 741 -3.13 -24.79 2.73
CA SER A 741 -4.61 -24.84 2.83
C SER A 741 -5.12 -26.24 3.17
N LEU A 742 -4.60 -27.28 2.50
CA LEU A 742 -4.97 -28.68 2.73
C LEU A 742 -4.45 -29.20 4.08
N VAL A 743 -3.23 -28.84 4.46
CA VAL A 743 -2.60 -29.23 5.74
C VAL A 743 -3.26 -28.51 6.91
N SER A 744 -3.63 -27.24 6.77
CA SER A 744 -4.47 -26.52 7.74
C SER A 744 -5.86 -27.18 7.84
N GLY A 745 -6.48 -27.50 6.71
CA GLY A 745 -7.74 -28.25 6.63
C GLY A 745 -7.70 -29.60 7.37
N ALA A 746 -6.64 -30.39 7.14
CA ALA A 746 -6.42 -31.67 7.79
C ALA A 746 -6.02 -31.53 9.27
N GLY A 747 -5.25 -30.49 9.61
CA GLY A 747 -4.85 -30.16 10.97
C GLY A 747 -6.05 -29.79 11.85
N ILE A 748 -7.02 -29.03 11.33
CA ILE A 748 -8.28 -28.67 12.03
C ILE A 748 -9.05 -29.94 12.45
N VAL A 749 -8.99 -30.99 11.63
CA VAL A 749 -9.67 -32.26 11.88
C VAL A 749 -8.91 -33.14 12.87
N LEU A 750 -7.58 -33.08 12.90
CA LEU A 750 -6.78 -34.08 13.60
C LEU A 750 -5.95 -33.62 14.80
N LEU A 751 -5.53 -32.36 14.93
CA LEU A 751 -4.74 -31.81 16.08
C LEU A 751 -4.10 -30.49 15.60
N LEU A 752 -4.56 -29.31 16.02
CA LEU A 752 -3.87 -28.06 15.68
C LEU A 752 -3.06 -27.48 16.82
N ILE A 753 -1.76 -27.33 16.52
CA ILE A 753 -0.87 -26.16 16.64
C ILE A 753 0.59 -26.58 16.33
N PRO A 754 1.09 -27.78 16.70
CA PRO A 754 2.52 -28.09 16.50
C PRO A 754 2.94 -28.36 15.04
N ILE A 755 2.03 -28.83 14.18
CA ILE A 755 2.43 -29.41 12.88
C ILE A 755 2.41 -28.38 11.73
N SER A 756 1.54 -27.36 11.76
CA SER A 756 1.43 -26.37 10.66
C SER A 756 2.56 -25.32 10.66
N GLY A 757 3.05 -24.91 11.82
CA GLY A 757 4.08 -23.87 11.92
C GLY A 757 5.47 -24.27 11.39
N GLY A 758 5.77 -25.57 11.31
CA GLY A 758 7.09 -26.07 10.91
C GLY A 758 7.36 -26.08 9.40
N TRP A 759 6.34 -26.30 8.58
CA TRP A 759 6.49 -26.48 7.13
C TRP A 759 6.30 -25.18 6.33
N GLU A 760 5.36 -24.32 6.73
CA GLU A 760 5.02 -23.08 6.00
C GLU A 760 6.17 -22.06 5.95
N TRP A 761 7.04 -22.03 6.98
CA TRP A 761 8.09 -21.02 7.14
C TRP A 761 9.18 -21.06 6.05
N LYS A 762 9.38 -22.17 5.34
CA LYS A 762 10.51 -22.33 4.40
C LYS A 762 10.17 -22.21 2.91
N MET A 763 8.91 -22.34 2.48
CA MET A 763 8.59 -22.45 1.03
C MET A 763 7.51 -21.50 0.51
N ALA A 764 6.61 -20.96 1.34
CA ALA A 764 5.50 -20.13 0.86
C ALA A 764 5.84 -18.63 0.84
N LYS A 765 5.66 -17.97 -0.33
CA LYS A 765 5.81 -16.50 -0.47
C LYS A 765 4.65 -15.72 0.17
N LEU A 766 3.47 -16.32 0.32
CA LEU A 766 2.27 -15.73 0.92
C LEU A 766 1.65 -16.69 1.96
N PRO A 767 2.24 -16.81 3.17
CA PRO A 767 1.74 -17.74 4.19
C PRO A 767 0.32 -17.38 4.64
N MET A 768 -0.52 -18.39 4.90
CA MET A 768 -1.90 -18.18 5.36
C MET A 768 -1.94 -17.69 6.81
N MET A 769 -1.04 -18.21 7.66
CA MET A 769 -0.88 -17.81 9.06
C MET A 769 0.55 -17.31 9.33
N PRO A 770 0.85 -16.03 9.04
CA PRO A 770 2.16 -15.48 9.29
C PRO A 770 2.53 -15.56 10.80
N ILE A 771 3.58 -16.30 11.14
CA ILE A 771 4.00 -16.54 12.54
C ILE A 771 4.38 -15.23 13.25
N ASP A 772 4.81 -14.23 12.49
CA ASP A 772 5.15 -12.91 12.99
C ASP A 772 3.95 -12.12 13.54
N ILE A 773 2.70 -12.49 13.22
CA ILE A 773 1.50 -11.93 13.87
C ILE A 773 1.51 -12.23 15.38
N TYR A 774 2.02 -13.40 15.78
CA TYR A 774 2.08 -13.82 17.19
C TYR A 774 3.24 -13.18 17.97
N LYS A 775 4.16 -12.46 17.31
CA LYS A 775 5.19 -11.69 18.01
C LYS A 775 4.59 -10.51 18.81
N ASN A 776 3.42 -10.02 18.39
CA ASN A 776 2.66 -9.03 19.15
C ASN A 776 1.76 -9.74 20.17
N SER A 777 2.08 -9.61 21.46
CA SER A 777 1.35 -10.28 22.54
C SER A 777 -0.14 -9.89 22.56
N SER A 778 -0.49 -8.61 22.32
CA SER A 778 -1.89 -8.17 22.25
C SER A 778 -2.65 -8.92 21.15
N LEU A 779 -2.06 -9.06 19.95
CA LEU A 779 -2.70 -9.79 18.83
C LEU A 779 -2.89 -11.27 19.17
N ALA A 780 -1.86 -11.92 19.73
CA ALA A 780 -1.94 -13.34 20.09
C ALA A 780 -3.04 -13.61 21.12
N ILE A 781 -3.13 -12.78 22.18
CA ILE A 781 -4.16 -12.90 23.22
C ILE A 781 -5.55 -12.68 22.63
N MET A 782 -5.72 -11.65 21.80
CA MET A 782 -7.01 -11.37 21.17
C MET A 782 -7.47 -12.48 20.22
N LEU A 783 -6.55 -13.10 19.47
CA LEU A 783 -6.87 -14.27 18.63
C LEU A 783 -7.29 -15.48 19.49
N ALA A 784 -6.57 -15.74 20.60
CA ALA A 784 -6.93 -16.80 21.54
C ALA A 784 -8.30 -16.55 22.21
N GLN A 785 -8.59 -15.31 22.63
CA GLN A 785 -9.90 -14.91 23.16
C GLN A 785 -11.02 -15.16 22.14
N ASN A 786 -10.79 -14.93 20.85
CA ASN A 786 -11.81 -15.20 19.83
C ASN A 786 -12.14 -16.68 19.70
N CYS A 787 -11.19 -17.58 19.97
CA CYS A 787 -11.46 -19.03 20.06
C CYS A 787 -12.41 -19.37 21.20
N LEU A 788 -12.10 -18.93 22.42
CA LEU A 788 -12.96 -19.17 23.59
C LEU A 788 -14.35 -18.53 23.43
N LEU A 789 -14.40 -17.32 22.88
CA LEU A 789 -15.64 -16.62 22.56
C LEU A 789 -16.48 -17.40 21.54
N GLY A 790 -15.84 -17.97 20.52
CA GLY A 790 -16.48 -18.87 19.57
C GLY A 790 -17.14 -20.06 20.26
N ALA A 791 -16.39 -20.74 21.14
CA ALA A 791 -16.84 -21.93 21.86
C ALA A 791 -18.08 -21.65 22.70
N VAL A 792 -18.07 -20.54 23.44
CA VAL A 792 -19.18 -20.17 24.32
C VAL A 792 -20.38 -19.70 23.52
N TYR A 793 -20.19 -18.76 22.60
CA TYR A 793 -21.29 -18.16 21.84
C TYR A 793 -22.06 -19.20 21.01
N GLN A 794 -21.34 -20.09 20.33
CA GLN A 794 -21.97 -21.11 19.49
C GLN A 794 -22.75 -22.13 20.35
N SER A 795 -22.26 -22.44 21.54
CA SER A 795 -22.94 -23.31 22.49
C SER A 795 -24.22 -22.66 23.04
N TYR A 796 -24.21 -21.36 23.37
CA TYR A 796 -25.43 -20.63 23.74
C TYR A 796 -26.49 -20.69 22.63
N LEU A 797 -26.10 -20.45 21.37
CA LEU A 797 -27.02 -20.45 20.22
C LEU A 797 -27.76 -21.78 20.03
N TYR A 798 -27.10 -22.91 20.29
CA TYR A 798 -27.69 -24.24 20.06
C TYR A 798 -28.40 -24.79 21.31
N TYR A 799 -27.82 -24.62 22.50
CA TYR A 799 -28.31 -25.27 23.72
C TYR A 799 -29.36 -24.45 24.47
N VAL A 800 -29.44 -23.12 24.30
CA VAL A 800 -30.55 -22.35 24.90
C VAL A 800 -31.91 -22.75 24.31
N PRO A 801 -32.10 -22.81 22.97
CA PRO A 801 -33.35 -23.30 22.40
C PRO A 801 -33.69 -24.73 22.83
N LEU A 802 -32.69 -25.61 22.95
CA LEU A 802 -32.89 -26.99 23.41
C LEU A 802 -33.30 -27.07 24.88
N TYR A 803 -32.69 -26.24 25.74
CA TYR A 803 -33.07 -26.11 27.15
C TYR A 803 -34.52 -25.65 27.32
N LEU A 804 -34.98 -24.74 26.47
CA LEU A 804 -36.36 -24.25 26.48
C LEU A 804 -37.35 -25.29 25.92
N GLN A 805 -36.95 -26.07 24.91
CA GLN A 805 -37.83 -27.06 24.26
C GLN A 805 -37.93 -28.40 25.00
N ASN A 806 -36.82 -28.90 25.55
CA ASN A 806 -36.79 -30.24 26.17
C ASN A 806 -37.21 -30.17 27.66
N PRO A 807 -36.44 -29.59 28.60
CA PRO A 807 -36.84 -29.42 30.00
C PRO A 807 -38.10 -28.57 30.21
N HIS A 808 -38.20 -27.40 29.59
CA HIS A 808 -39.32 -26.46 29.80
C HIS A 808 -40.53 -26.73 28.90
N GLN A 809 -40.40 -27.65 27.95
CA GLN A 809 -41.47 -28.07 27.03
C GLN A 809 -42.10 -26.93 26.22
N TYR A 810 -41.34 -25.87 25.96
CA TYR A 810 -41.82 -24.77 25.13
C TYR A 810 -41.85 -25.18 23.66
N SER A 811 -42.85 -24.68 22.93
CA SER A 811 -42.86 -24.82 21.47
C SER A 811 -41.67 -24.10 20.84
N ALA A 812 -41.31 -24.47 19.61
CA ALA A 812 -40.21 -23.82 18.88
C ALA A 812 -40.40 -22.29 18.78
N ILE A 813 -41.64 -21.81 18.57
CA ILE A 813 -41.93 -20.39 18.47
C ILE A 813 -41.86 -19.67 19.83
N LYS A 814 -42.30 -20.32 20.92
CA LYS A 814 -42.17 -19.76 22.28
C LYS A 814 -40.70 -19.71 22.69
N SER A 815 -39.92 -20.72 22.32
CA SER A 815 -38.47 -20.77 22.58
C SER A 815 -37.73 -19.65 21.82
N ALA A 816 -38.07 -19.42 20.55
CA ALA A 816 -37.54 -18.30 19.78
C ALA A 816 -37.91 -16.95 20.41
N ALA A 817 -39.15 -16.79 20.90
CA ALA A 817 -39.59 -15.56 21.57
C ALA A 817 -38.85 -15.27 22.89
N VAL A 818 -38.56 -16.30 23.68
CA VAL A 818 -37.78 -16.16 24.93
C VAL A 818 -36.30 -15.86 24.65
N TYR A 819 -35.81 -16.20 23.45
CA TYR A 819 -34.44 -15.91 23.01
C TYR A 819 -34.23 -14.47 22.50
N THR A 820 -35.30 -13.80 22.05
CA THR A 820 -35.28 -12.42 21.54
C THR A 820 -34.54 -11.40 22.43
N PRO A 821 -34.68 -11.38 23.76
CA PRO A 821 -34.00 -10.41 24.64
C PRO A 821 -32.47 -10.44 24.51
N LEU A 822 -31.86 -11.63 24.36
CA LEU A 822 -30.41 -11.75 24.15
C LEU A 822 -29.99 -11.02 22.89
N VAL A 823 -30.72 -11.26 21.82
CA VAL A 823 -30.34 -10.78 20.51
C VAL A 823 -30.65 -9.28 20.35
N ALA A 824 -31.75 -8.81 20.93
CA ALA A 824 -32.09 -7.39 20.98
C ALA A 824 -31.04 -6.59 21.77
N ALA A 825 -30.65 -7.11 22.94
CA ALA A 825 -29.60 -6.51 23.75
C ALA A 825 -28.23 -6.52 23.03
N GLN A 826 -27.91 -7.61 22.33
CA GLN A 826 -26.71 -7.72 21.49
C GLN A 826 -26.70 -6.67 20.37
N MET A 827 -27.81 -6.50 19.66
CA MET A 827 -27.92 -5.52 18.57
C MET A 827 -27.72 -4.09 19.09
N ILE A 828 -28.42 -3.71 20.16
CA ILE A 828 -28.32 -2.38 20.76
C ILE A 828 -26.90 -2.12 21.28
N ALA A 829 -26.32 -3.08 22.00
CA ALA A 829 -24.97 -2.98 22.54
C ALA A 829 -23.89 -2.91 21.45
N SER A 830 -24.05 -3.65 20.34
CA SER A 830 -23.14 -3.59 19.19
C SER A 830 -23.16 -2.22 18.50
N ILE A 831 -24.34 -1.64 18.31
CA ILE A 831 -24.47 -0.30 17.72
C ILE A 831 -23.90 0.75 18.69
N ALA A 832 -24.27 0.68 19.97
CA ALA A 832 -23.82 1.63 20.99
C ALA A 832 -22.30 1.60 21.20
N SER A 833 -21.71 0.41 21.30
CA SER A 833 -20.26 0.23 21.41
C SER A 833 -19.51 0.76 20.18
N GLY A 834 -20.04 0.51 18.97
CA GLY A 834 -19.49 1.07 17.75
C GLY A 834 -19.49 2.60 17.72
N GLN A 835 -20.60 3.23 18.13
CA GLN A 835 -20.66 4.70 18.26
C GLN A 835 -19.68 5.22 19.31
N TYR A 836 -19.56 4.52 20.44
CA TYR A 836 -18.63 4.90 21.51
C TYR A 836 -17.18 4.89 21.02
N ILE A 837 -16.76 3.81 20.35
CA ILE A 837 -15.40 3.66 19.81
C ILE A 837 -15.10 4.75 18.78
N SER A 838 -16.03 5.04 17.87
CA SER A 838 -15.81 6.10 16.88
C SER A 838 -15.76 7.51 17.47
N ARG A 839 -16.45 7.77 18.60
CA ARG A 839 -16.41 9.08 19.27
C ARG A 839 -15.20 9.27 20.18
N ARG A 840 -14.76 8.21 20.85
CA ARG A 840 -13.71 8.26 21.87
C ARG A 840 -12.36 7.74 21.37
N LEU A 841 -12.31 7.14 20.19
CA LEU A 841 -11.13 6.53 19.55
C LEU A 841 -10.43 5.49 20.44
N ARG A 842 -11.19 4.85 21.33
CA ARG A 842 -10.70 3.85 22.30
C ARG A 842 -11.66 2.66 22.33
N TYR A 843 -11.10 1.45 22.36
CA TYR A 843 -11.86 0.19 22.37
C TYR A 843 -11.68 -0.63 23.65
N GLY A 844 -10.60 -0.43 24.42
CA GLY A 844 -10.28 -1.29 25.57
C GLY A 844 -11.38 -1.32 26.63
N GLU A 845 -11.92 -0.16 26.98
CA GLU A 845 -13.00 -0.01 27.98
C GLU A 845 -14.26 -0.80 27.60
N VAL A 846 -14.60 -0.81 26.31
CA VAL A 846 -15.77 -1.51 25.78
C VAL A 846 -15.58 -3.02 25.87
N ILE A 847 -14.38 -3.52 25.54
CA ILE A 847 -14.05 -4.95 25.59
C ILE A 847 -14.07 -5.44 27.04
N ILE A 848 -13.46 -4.68 27.97
CA ILE A 848 -13.45 -5.02 29.40
C ILE A 848 -14.87 -5.06 29.95
N PHE A 849 -15.68 -4.04 29.66
CA PHE A 849 -17.08 -3.99 30.07
C PHE A 849 -17.88 -5.17 29.52
N GLY A 850 -17.70 -5.50 28.23
CA GLY A 850 -18.38 -6.61 27.59
C GLY A 850 -18.06 -7.96 28.23
N PHE A 851 -16.79 -8.24 28.53
CA PHE A 851 -16.42 -9.48 29.21
C PHE A 851 -16.90 -9.52 30.65
N ALA A 852 -16.80 -8.40 31.39
CA ALA A 852 -17.29 -8.32 32.76
C ALA A 852 -18.80 -8.60 32.85
N ILE A 853 -19.61 -7.94 32.02
CA ILE A 853 -21.06 -8.17 31.92
C ILE A 853 -21.37 -9.63 31.57
N TRP A 854 -20.65 -10.22 30.61
CA TRP A 854 -20.90 -11.62 30.21
C TRP A 854 -20.52 -12.62 31.33
N THR A 855 -19.54 -12.30 32.18
CA THR A 855 -19.20 -13.15 33.35
C THR A 855 -20.20 -13.08 34.50
N LEU A 856 -21.07 -12.06 34.56
CA LEU A 856 -22.09 -11.89 35.61
C LEU A 856 -23.26 -12.87 35.41
N HIS A 857 -22.98 -14.16 35.54
CA HIS A 857 -23.97 -15.23 35.49
C HIS A 857 -24.34 -15.61 36.94
N THR A 858 -25.22 -14.83 37.60
CA THR A 858 -25.60 -15.10 39.00
C THR A 858 -27.09 -14.93 39.31
N SER A 859 -27.60 -15.89 40.11
CA SER A 859 -28.90 -15.94 40.83
C SER A 859 -30.16 -16.37 40.02
N PRO A 860 -31.20 -16.99 40.63
CA PRO A 860 -32.45 -17.44 40.00
C PRO A 860 -33.35 -16.29 39.48
N ALA A 861 -32.83 -15.44 38.60
CA ALA A 861 -33.61 -14.44 37.89
C ALA A 861 -34.37 -15.07 36.72
N VAL A 862 -35.40 -14.38 36.23
CA VAL A 862 -36.16 -14.75 35.03
C VAL A 862 -35.19 -14.90 33.85
N ILE A 863 -35.21 -16.06 33.16
CA ILE A 863 -34.32 -16.44 32.04
C ILE A 863 -34.09 -15.29 31.04
N THR A 864 -35.14 -14.52 30.75
CA THR A 864 -35.14 -13.32 29.90
C THR A 864 -34.10 -12.27 30.28
N VAL A 865 -33.91 -12.00 31.59
CA VAL A 865 -32.96 -11.00 32.09
C VAL A 865 -31.52 -11.46 31.89
N ILE A 866 -31.23 -12.72 32.21
CA ILE A 866 -29.89 -13.31 32.03
C ILE A 866 -29.52 -13.30 30.54
N LEU A 867 -30.46 -13.67 29.67
CA LEU A 867 -30.29 -13.63 28.23
C LEU A 867 -29.96 -12.21 27.74
N ALA A 868 -30.65 -11.18 28.24
CA ALA A 868 -30.34 -9.79 27.90
C ALA A 868 -28.93 -9.37 28.35
N ILE A 869 -28.49 -9.75 29.56
CA ILE A 869 -27.14 -9.48 30.07
C ILE A 869 -26.08 -10.12 29.18
N VAL A 870 -26.25 -11.40 28.84
CA VAL A 870 -25.37 -12.12 27.91
C VAL A 870 -25.33 -11.43 26.55
N GLY A 871 -26.50 -11.02 26.04
CA GLY A 871 -26.64 -10.26 24.81
C GLY A 871 -25.81 -8.97 24.80
N THR A 872 -25.94 -8.15 25.85
CA THR A 872 -25.15 -6.92 26.01
C THR A 872 -23.66 -7.20 25.98
N GLY A 873 -23.20 -8.23 26.70
CA GLY A 873 -21.80 -8.66 26.68
C GLY A 873 -21.31 -9.01 25.27
N VAL A 874 -22.05 -9.87 24.56
CA VAL A 874 -21.74 -10.28 23.18
C VAL A 874 -21.63 -9.06 22.24
N GLY A 875 -22.59 -8.13 22.33
CA GLY A 875 -22.61 -6.91 21.50
C GLY A 875 -21.39 -6.01 21.73
N CYS A 876 -20.91 -5.93 22.97
CA CYS A 876 -19.72 -5.16 23.34
C CYS A 876 -18.38 -5.87 23.05
N ILE A 877 -18.39 -7.10 22.52
CA ILE A 877 -17.14 -7.84 22.25
C ILE A 877 -16.95 -8.15 20.77
N PHE A 878 -17.99 -8.61 20.06
CA PHE A 878 -17.83 -9.17 18.72
C PHE A 878 -17.18 -8.21 17.72
N GLN A 879 -17.74 -7.02 17.56
CA GLN A 879 -17.22 -5.99 16.66
C GLN A 879 -16.06 -5.19 17.28
N PRO A 880 -16.11 -4.80 18.57
CA PRO A 880 -14.99 -4.12 19.22
C PRO A 880 -13.65 -4.88 19.15
N THR A 881 -13.67 -6.20 19.32
CA THR A 881 -12.45 -7.02 19.23
C THR A 881 -11.91 -7.08 17.80
N LEU A 882 -12.79 -7.08 16.78
CA LEU A 882 -12.39 -6.99 15.38
C LEU A 882 -11.70 -5.66 15.08
N ILE A 883 -12.26 -4.54 15.56
CA ILE A 883 -11.68 -3.20 15.42
C ILE A 883 -10.30 -3.15 16.08
N ALA A 884 -10.20 -3.67 17.31
CA ALA A 884 -8.97 -3.68 18.07
C ALA A 884 -7.86 -4.52 17.39
N LEU A 885 -8.20 -5.65 16.76
CA LEU A 885 -7.26 -6.44 15.95
C LEU A 885 -6.81 -5.67 14.71
N GLN A 886 -7.73 -4.94 14.07
CA GLN A 886 -7.40 -4.10 12.92
C GLN A 886 -6.49 -2.93 13.29
N ALA A 887 -6.67 -2.33 14.48
CA ALA A 887 -5.82 -1.25 14.98
C ALA A 887 -4.40 -1.73 15.26
N HIS A 888 -4.23 -2.96 15.77
CA HIS A 888 -2.93 -3.58 16.00
C HIS A 888 -2.26 -4.14 14.73
N SER A 889 -2.89 -3.99 13.56
CA SER A 889 -2.43 -4.58 12.31
C SER A 889 -2.07 -3.55 11.25
N PRO A 890 -0.96 -3.76 10.51
CA PRO A 890 -0.66 -2.97 9.32
C PRO A 890 -1.71 -3.18 8.21
N LYS A 891 -1.88 -2.18 7.33
CA LYS A 891 -2.88 -2.19 6.24
C LYS A 891 -2.73 -3.43 5.36
N SER A 892 -1.49 -3.75 4.98
CA SER A 892 -1.12 -4.88 4.10
C SER A 892 -1.58 -6.25 4.61
N ARG A 893 -1.83 -6.38 5.93
CA ARG A 893 -2.15 -7.66 6.58
C ARG A 893 -3.57 -7.74 7.14
N ARG A 894 -4.39 -6.70 6.93
CA ARG A 894 -5.76 -6.64 7.49
C ARG A 894 -6.61 -7.81 7.03
N ALA A 895 -6.61 -8.12 5.73
CA ALA A 895 -7.38 -9.24 5.20
C ALA A 895 -7.00 -10.56 5.89
N VAL A 896 -5.71 -10.79 6.10
CA VAL A 896 -5.18 -11.97 6.78
C VAL A 896 -5.57 -12.01 8.26
N ILE A 897 -5.50 -10.89 8.99
CA ILE A 897 -5.83 -10.84 10.42
C ILE A 897 -7.33 -10.99 10.67
N ILE A 898 -8.17 -10.38 9.83
CA ILE A 898 -9.62 -10.56 9.87
C ILE A 898 -9.98 -12.03 9.62
N SER A 899 -9.34 -12.65 8.62
CA SER A 899 -9.53 -14.06 8.30
C SER A 899 -9.08 -14.98 9.43
N ASN A 900 -7.92 -14.72 10.03
CA ASN A 900 -7.40 -15.47 11.19
C ASN A 900 -8.32 -15.33 12.41
N ARG A 901 -8.82 -14.12 12.70
CA ARG A 901 -9.79 -13.90 13.77
C ARG A 901 -11.04 -14.75 13.58
N ASN A 902 -11.60 -14.74 12.36
CA ASN A 902 -12.80 -15.50 12.04
C ASN A 902 -12.54 -17.00 12.08
N PHE A 903 -11.37 -17.45 11.60
CA PHE A 903 -10.90 -18.81 11.76
C PHE A 903 -10.88 -19.25 13.23
N TYR A 904 -10.19 -18.51 14.11
CA TYR A 904 -10.11 -18.82 15.55
C TYR A 904 -11.49 -18.88 16.20
N ARG A 905 -12.38 -17.95 15.85
CA ARG A 905 -13.76 -17.99 16.35
C ARG A 905 -14.54 -19.21 15.86
N CYS A 906 -14.42 -19.57 14.59
CA CYS A 906 -15.16 -20.71 14.03
C CYS A 906 -14.65 -22.06 14.57
N ILE A 907 -13.33 -22.25 14.70
CA ILE A 907 -12.77 -23.46 15.31
C ILE A 907 -13.20 -23.59 16.77
N GLY A 908 -13.14 -22.49 17.52
CA GLY A 908 -13.65 -22.43 18.89
C GLY A 908 -15.11 -22.86 18.97
N GLY A 909 -15.96 -22.33 18.08
CA GLY A 909 -17.37 -22.70 18.00
C GLY A 909 -17.63 -24.18 17.71
N ALA A 910 -16.88 -24.77 16.78
CA ALA A 910 -16.98 -26.19 16.46
C ALA A 910 -16.57 -27.07 17.65
N CYS A 911 -15.43 -26.78 18.27
CA CYS A 911 -14.97 -27.49 19.46
C CYS A 911 -15.95 -27.32 20.64
N GLY A 912 -16.43 -26.09 20.88
CA GLY A 912 -17.37 -25.79 21.96
C GLY A 912 -18.69 -26.54 21.83
N LEU A 913 -19.25 -26.64 20.61
CA LEU A 913 -20.46 -27.42 20.36
C LEU A 913 -20.24 -28.91 20.62
N ALA A 914 -19.13 -29.48 20.15
CA ALA A 914 -18.80 -30.89 20.32
C ALA A 914 -18.58 -31.25 21.79
N VAL A 915 -17.82 -30.43 22.52
CA VAL A 915 -17.60 -30.60 23.97
C VAL A 915 -18.91 -30.47 24.73
N SER A 916 -19.73 -29.47 24.41
CA SER A 916 -21.05 -29.29 25.03
C SER A 916 -21.98 -30.47 24.76
N ALA A 917 -21.93 -31.07 23.56
CA ALA A 917 -22.71 -32.26 23.23
C ALA A 917 -22.27 -33.46 24.08
N ALA A 918 -20.96 -33.67 24.21
CA ALA A 918 -20.39 -34.74 25.01
C ALA A 918 -20.72 -34.58 26.49
N VAL A 919 -20.64 -33.35 27.04
CA VAL A 919 -21.00 -33.05 28.42
C VAL A 919 -22.49 -33.28 28.67
N LEU A 920 -23.35 -32.79 27.78
CA LEU A 920 -24.80 -33.03 27.85
C LEU A 920 -25.11 -34.53 27.86
N GLN A 921 -24.49 -35.28 26.96
CA GLN A 921 -24.67 -36.73 26.85
C GLN A 921 -24.17 -37.49 28.10
N ALA A 922 -22.97 -37.14 28.59
CA ALA A 922 -22.39 -37.77 29.77
C ALA A 922 -23.24 -37.52 31.02
N GLN A 923 -23.71 -36.28 31.20
CA GLN A 923 -24.56 -35.93 32.32
C GLN A 923 -25.93 -36.63 32.23
N LEU A 924 -26.56 -36.68 31.05
CA LEU A 924 -27.80 -37.43 30.83
C LEU A 924 -27.64 -38.90 31.21
N ARG A 925 -26.54 -39.57 30.81
CA ARG A 925 -26.28 -40.98 31.18
C ARG A 925 -26.13 -41.18 32.69
N ALA A 926 -25.61 -40.17 33.38
CA ALA A 926 -25.38 -40.21 34.83
C ALA A 926 -26.67 -39.97 35.63
N THR A 927 -27.57 -39.09 35.16
CA THR A 927 -28.77 -38.67 35.91
C THR A 927 -30.06 -39.37 35.48
N LEU A 928 -30.11 -39.99 34.30
CA LEU A 928 -31.31 -40.71 33.84
C LEU A 928 -31.56 -41.98 34.67
N PRO A 929 -32.83 -42.34 34.94
CA PRO A 929 -33.18 -43.63 35.53
C PRO A 929 -32.67 -44.79 34.67
N THR A 930 -32.32 -45.91 35.31
CA THR A 930 -31.61 -47.03 34.67
C THR A 930 -32.35 -47.59 33.45
N GLU A 931 -33.68 -47.60 33.50
CA GLU A 931 -34.58 -48.06 32.43
C GLU A 931 -34.57 -47.15 31.18
N TYR A 932 -34.17 -45.89 31.32
CA TYR A 932 -34.24 -44.87 30.26
C TYR A 932 -32.87 -44.35 29.81
N LYS A 933 -31.77 -45.00 30.19
CA LYS A 933 -30.40 -44.62 29.78
C LYS A 933 -30.21 -44.59 28.25
N SER A 934 -31.01 -45.34 27.50
CA SER A 934 -31.04 -45.30 26.04
C SER A 934 -31.38 -43.91 25.49
N LEU A 935 -32.14 -43.07 26.22
CA LEU A 935 -32.44 -41.69 25.79
C LEU A 935 -31.19 -40.83 25.67
N ALA A 936 -30.11 -41.15 26.38
CA ALA A 936 -28.85 -40.42 26.24
C ALA A 936 -28.15 -40.65 24.89
N SER A 937 -28.61 -41.57 24.04
CA SER A 937 -28.14 -41.65 22.64
C SER A 937 -28.82 -40.61 21.73
N SER A 938 -29.93 -40.02 22.16
CA SER A 938 -30.69 -38.99 21.43
C SER A 938 -30.89 -37.74 22.31
N THR A 939 -29.81 -36.98 22.48
CA THR A 939 -29.76 -35.84 23.41
C THR A 939 -30.54 -34.61 22.95
N TYR A 940 -30.84 -34.51 21.65
CA TYR A 940 -31.48 -33.35 21.03
C TYR A 940 -33.02 -33.44 20.99
N VAL A 941 -33.58 -34.65 21.08
CA VAL A 941 -35.02 -34.88 20.98
C VAL A 941 -35.51 -35.65 22.20
N LEU A 942 -36.40 -35.04 22.99
CA LEU A 942 -37.12 -35.74 24.04
C LEU A 942 -38.44 -36.32 23.46
N PRO A 943 -38.61 -37.66 23.39
CA PRO A 943 -39.82 -38.27 22.87
C PRO A 943 -41.06 -37.88 23.67
N GLU A 944 -42.19 -37.65 23.02
CA GLU A 944 -43.43 -37.21 23.69
C GLU A 944 -43.88 -38.11 24.86
N PRO A 945 -43.82 -39.44 24.77
CA PRO A 945 -44.21 -40.30 25.90
C PRO A 945 -43.32 -40.12 27.13
N MET A 946 -42.05 -39.76 26.93
CA MET A 946 -41.05 -39.61 28.00
C MET A 946 -41.18 -38.28 28.75
N ARG A 947 -41.95 -37.33 28.22
CA ARG A 947 -42.21 -36.02 28.84
C ARG A 947 -42.99 -36.10 30.15
N LYS A 948 -43.71 -37.20 30.40
CA LYS A 948 -44.52 -37.40 31.61
C LYS A 948 -43.86 -38.35 32.62
N VAL A 949 -42.70 -38.89 32.29
CA VAL A 949 -41.98 -39.85 33.15
C VAL A 949 -41.25 -39.10 34.27
N PRO A 950 -41.49 -39.42 35.55
CA PRO A 950 -40.81 -38.79 36.67
C PRO A 950 -39.27 -38.91 36.57
N GLY A 951 -38.55 -37.83 36.86
CA GLY A 951 -37.08 -37.79 36.86
C GLY A 951 -36.42 -37.64 35.47
N VAL A 952 -37.14 -37.85 34.36
CA VAL A 952 -36.57 -37.64 33.01
C VAL A 952 -36.38 -36.15 32.71
N LEU A 953 -37.36 -35.30 33.05
CA LEU A 953 -37.23 -33.85 32.85
C LEU A 953 -36.13 -33.24 33.71
N ASP A 954 -36.01 -33.69 34.97
CA ASP A 954 -34.97 -33.24 35.89
C ASP A 954 -33.57 -33.63 35.40
N ALA A 955 -33.43 -34.83 34.80
CA ALA A 955 -32.19 -35.25 34.16
C ALA A 955 -31.81 -34.36 32.97
N TYR A 956 -32.76 -34.02 32.08
CA TYR A 956 -32.51 -33.09 30.96
C TYR A 956 -32.22 -31.66 31.45
N MET A 957 -32.84 -31.23 32.55
CA MET A 957 -32.58 -29.94 33.18
C MET A 957 -31.17 -29.86 33.76
N SER A 958 -30.76 -30.89 34.53
CA SER A 958 -29.42 -31.02 35.11
C SER A 958 -28.33 -31.09 34.03
N ALA A 959 -28.56 -31.86 32.96
CA ALA A 959 -27.64 -31.95 31.84
C ALA A 959 -27.45 -30.61 31.14
N SER A 960 -28.54 -29.88 30.90
CA SER A 960 -28.48 -28.56 30.26
C SER A 960 -27.77 -27.52 31.13
N HIS A 961 -28.00 -27.53 32.45
CA HIS A 961 -27.27 -26.66 33.40
C HIS A 961 -25.76 -26.91 33.38
N SER A 962 -25.34 -28.17 33.26
CA SER A 962 -23.92 -28.54 33.20
C SER A 962 -23.22 -27.92 31.98
N VAL A 963 -23.91 -27.83 30.84
CA VAL A 963 -23.41 -27.16 29.63
C VAL A 963 -23.22 -25.65 29.85
N PHE A 964 -24.14 -24.98 30.55
CA PHE A 964 -24.02 -23.54 30.82
C PHE A 964 -22.95 -23.22 31.86
N ILE A 965 -22.80 -24.06 32.90
CA ILE A 965 -21.76 -23.89 33.93
C ILE A 965 -20.35 -23.98 33.31
N LEU A 966 -20.15 -24.89 32.35
CA LEU A 966 -18.88 -25.05 31.64
C LEU A 966 -18.42 -23.76 30.93
N GLN A 967 -19.36 -22.91 30.50
CA GLN A 967 -19.07 -21.73 29.68
C GLN A 967 -18.55 -20.54 30.49
N VAL A 968 -18.96 -20.42 31.76
CA VAL A 968 -18.57 -19.32 32.67
C VAL A 968 -17.05 -19.18 32.82
N PRO A 969 -16.28 -20.24 33.15
CA PRO A 969 -14.82 -20.10 33.30
C PRO A 969 -14.12 -19.72 31.98
N LEU A 970 -14.66 -20.12 30.83
CA LEU A 970 -14.07 -19.77 29.52
C LEU A 970 -14.16 -18.26 29.25
N ILE A 971 -15.28 -17.63 29.59
CA ILE A 971 -15.43 -16.16 29.49
C ILE A 971 -14.62 -15.45 30.58
N GLY A 972 -14.54 -16.02 31.78
CA GLY A 972 -13.67 -15.51 32.86
C GLY A 972 -12.20 -15.44 32.45
N LEU A 973 -11.69 -16.46 31.76
CA LEU A 973 -10.34 -16.45 31.19
C LEU A 973 -10.16 -15.34 30.15
N CYS A 974 -11.17 -15.10 29.31
CA CYS A 974 -11.13 -13.98 28.37
C CYS A 974 -11.04 -12.63 29.09
N LEU A 975 -11.80 -12.44 30.17
CA LEU A 975 -11.74 -11.22 31.00
C LEU A 975 -10.34 -11.01 31.57
N LEU A 976 -9.75 -12.05 32.17
CA LEU A 976 -8.37 -11.98 32.69
C LEU A 976 -7.36 -11.65 31.59
N GLY A 977 -7.55 -12.20 30.38
CA GLY A 977 -6.72 -11.90 29.22
C GLY A 977 -6.69 -10.42 28.83
N THR A 978 -7.76 -9.66 29.11
CA THR A 978 -7.82 -8.23 28.78
C THR A 978 -6.77 -7.39 29.52
N ALA A 979 -6.34 -7.82 30.72
CA ALA A 979 -5.30 -7.14 31.49
C ALA A 979 -3.94 -7.09 30.78
N PHE A 980 -3.71 -7.99 29.82
CA PHE A 980 -2.47 -8.11 29.06
C PHE A 980 -2.54 -7.46 27.66
N ILE A 981 -3.69 -6.88 27.28
CA ILE A 981 -3.87 -6.17 26.02
C ILE A 981 -3.46 -4.71 26.21
N ARG A 982 -2.49 -4.25 25.42
CA ARG A 982 -2.10 -2.83 25.39
C ARG A 982 -3.03 -2.04 24.47
N ASP A 983 -3.99 -1.31 25.03
CA ASP A 983 -4.84 -0.38 24.27
C ASP A 983 -4.02 0.85 23.83
N ARG A 984 -3.73 0.94 22.53
CA ARG A 984 -3.05 2.09 21.90
C ARG A 984 -4.03 3.03 21.19
N GLY A 985 -5.33 2.91 21.45
CA GLY A 985 -6.35 3.60 20.68
C GLY A 985 -6.38 3.13 19.22
N LEU A 986 -6.98 3.96 18.35
CA LEU A 986 -7.08 3.70 16.91
C LEU A 986 -5.89 4.24 16.09
N ASP A 987 -4.72 4.37 16.72
CA ASP A 987 -3.50 4.80 16.01
C ASP A 987 -3.03 3.71 15.03
N PRO A 988 -2.82 4.03 13.74
CA PRO A 988 -2.42 3.04 12.75
C PRO A 988 -1.00 2.53 13.00
N VAL A 989 -0.85 1.20 13.09
CA VAL A 989 0.46 0.54 13.10
C VAL A 989 1.09 0.67 11.71
N LYS A 990 2.29 1.25 11.64
CA LYS A 990 3.07 1.39 10.40
C LYS A 990 3.49 0.02 9.87
N ASP A 991 3.45 -0.17 8.56
CA ASP A 991 4.14 -1.28 7.90
C ASP A 991 5.65 -1.07 8.12
N THR A 992 6.28 -1.91 8.93
CA THR A 992 7.74 -1.95 9.16
C THR A 992 8.39 -3.01 8.32
#